data_AF-A0A8S1EKU8-F1
#
_entry.id   AF-A0A8S1EKU8-F1
#
_cell.length_a   1.000
_cell.length_b   1.000
_cell.length_c   1.000
_cell.angle_alpha   90.00
_cell.angle_beta   90.00
_cell.angle_gamma   90.00
#
_symmetry.space_group_name_H-M   'P 1'
#
loop_
_entity.id
_entity.type
_entity.pdbx_description
1 polymer ?
#
loop_
_entity_poly.entity_id
_entity_poly.type
_entity_poly.pdbx_seq_one_letter_code
_entity_poly.pdbx_strand_id
1 'polypeptide(L)'
;MNILIIGNGGREHALLWKLQQSSEVGSVFVAPGNGGTELNVDIRSEDIDGICTFCTDHNIKLIIIGPEVPLANGIVDEINQRHLDLMVFGPSMKGAMLEASKVYAKNFMKLCKIETADFVIVSNEEELDDYFKKKNKFKNCVIKADGLAGGKGVFIAKDLADAKIQAKAILKGKFGNAGDKIVIEEKLEGYEVSALAFCDGKSFSRMPLVQDHKRLLNNDLGPNTGGMGVVAPIQVSAEINDKIDTLFEKTLQGLNDMGIFYCGIIYAGIMIIESEPYLLEYNCRFGDPETQVLMRLLESDLYDVIISSYGVVLASSNYPNSGDFGAIITNVPEKDEKTVIFHAGTKKEHDKLVTNGGRIFCITVVDSNFKSCQDVANKVANIITFPGKQFRTDIGQKMIAMLSCSPLTSISYAESGVNVEEGNQFVDNIKQFVQKTLQPGTYQIGGFGAMIDLRAFNFSYPQLVIGMDGVGTKIEVATKCQNFTNIGYDVVAMCVNDVLCHCARPIAFLDYYVCGRLNRTAAAVVVESVAAACIEAGCSLIGGETAEMPGVYNTEQWDIAGCAIACRESHWPTLPLTSKIREEDIVIGLSSSGLHSNGFSLLRTVMKKNGVKYTDNVPWDNNITFGEILLRPTRIYIKNVLPLLKDGKVLACAHITGGGLVENSIRVFDKDTKLKININCTSWKPPEIFQWIASAGPVNSIEMLKTFNCGIGLMLIVPKSASNQILKYFRDLDEAVSVLGNVEYRSEKESQINLINHENLFDYSKYRSQLRKVRVALLISGRGTNMQKLIERSKCSDSNCEIVVVISNKSDALGLQIASQMGVATKFIPHTKDRVSGEKEVVKCLKSYKAEMICLAGYMRMSAIQDALSFGAKVTGCTVHFVDEFIDHGDIIAQRAVPIKQRDTLETLQKRIQEQEHIIFPEAMISVAQNILKEDGYDLL
;
A
#
# COMPACT_ATOMS: atom_id res chain seq x y z
N MET A 1 29.69 13.52 -17.11
CA MET A 1 29.66 13.01 -18.50
C MET A 1 28.93 14.00 -19.42
N ASN A 2 29.35 14.21 -20.68
CA ASN A 2 28.62 15.09 -21.61
C ASN A 2 27.44 14.37 -22.26
N ILE A 3 26.25 14.97 -22.19
CA ILE A 3 24.99 14.42 -22.68
C ILE A 3 24.41 15.35 -23.74
N LEU A 4 23.78 14.79 -24.78
CA LEU A 4 23.00 15.53 -25.75
C LEU A 4 21.53 15.10 -25.70
N ILE A 5 20.61 16.05 -25.53
CA ILE A 5 19.16 15.83 -25.66
C ILE A 5 18.72 16.36 -27.02
N ILE A 6 18.01 15.54 -27.78
CA ILE A 6 17.43 15.95 -29.07
C ILE A 6 15.99 16.41 -28.85
N GLY A 7 15.66 17.59 -29.35
CA GLY A 7 14.32 18.20 -29.31
C GLY A 7 14.31 19.65 -28.82
N ASN A 8 13.12 20.21 -28.71
CA ASN A 8 12.89 21.64 -28.42
C ASN A 8 11.59 21.93 -27.65
N GLY A 9 10.94 20.90 -27.11
CA GLY A 9 9.67 20.98 -26.39
C GLY A 9 9.83 21.12 -24.87
N GLY A 10 8.69 21.04 -24.18
CA GLY A 10 8.66 21.06 -22.71
C GLY A 10 9.18 19.75 -22.10
N ARG A 11 8.97 18.63 -22.80
CA ARG A 11 9.56 17.33 -22.45
C ARG A 11 11.08 17.38 -22.39
N GLU A 12 11.75 17.93 -23.40
CA GLU A 12 13.22 18.01 -23.40
C GLU A 12 13.74 18.93 -22.29
N HIS A 13 13.03 20.01 -21.97
CA HIS A 13 13.36 20.85 -20.82
C HIS A 13 13.19 20.07 -19.50
N ALA A 14 12.14 19.28 -19.33
CA ALA A 14 11.99 18.44 -18.13
C ALA A 14 13.10 17.39 -17.99
N LEU A 15 13.55 16.79 -19.09
CA LEU A 15 14.68 15.86 -19.10
C LEU A 15 16.00 16.57 -18.75
N LEU A 16 16.26 17.74 -19.36
CA LEU A 16 17.40 18.59 -19.01
C LEU A 16 17.39 18.91 -17.51
N TRP A 17 16.27 19.44 -17.02
CA TRP A 17 16.08 19.82 -15.62
C TRP A 17 16.37 18.66 -14.66
N LYS A 18 15.94 17.44 -15.01
CA LYS A 18 16.16 16.26 -14.18
C LYS A 18 17.60 15.76 -14.25
N LEU A 19 18.22 15.73 -15.44
CA LEU A 19 19.61 15.31 -15.62
C LEU A 19 20.61 16.27 -14.98
N GLN A 20 20.33 17.57 -14.96
CA GLN A 20 21.18 18.57 -14.29
C GLN A 20 21.23 18.42 -12.76
N GLN A 21 20.33 17.62 -12.18
CA GLN A 21 20.37 17.31 -10.74
C GLN A 21 21.35 16.17 -10.41
N SER A 22 21.82 15.43 -11.41
CA SER A 22 22.78 14.34 -11.23
C SER A 22 24.19 14.87 -11.04
N SER A 23 24.92 14.37 -10.03
CA SER A 23 26.33 14.70 -9.82
C SER A 23 27.26 14.12 -10.90
N GLU A 24 26.80 13.11 -11.63
CA GLU A 24 27.57 12.41 -12.65
C GLU A 24 27.46 13.05 -14.04
N VAL A 25 26.50 13.96 -14.19
CA VAL A 25 26.24 14.68 -15.44
C VAL A 25 27.09 15.94 -15.49
N GLY A 26 27.84 16.09 -16.58
CA GLY A 26 28.65 17.27 -16.86
C GLY A 26 27.82 18.30 -17.62
N SER A 27 28.24 18.62 -18.84
CA SER A 27 27.44 19.48 -19.72
C SER A 27 26.30 18.69 -20.37
N VAL A 28 25.08 19.21 -20.28
CA VAL A 28 23.92 18.72 -21.03
C VAL A 28 23.62 19.72 -22.14
N PHE A 29 23.81 19.31 -23.38
CA PHE A 29 23.48 20.08 -24.56
C PHE A 29 22.07 19.74 -25.03
N VAL A 30 21.38 20.68 -25.66
CA VAL A 30 20.04 20.45 -26.23
C VAL A 30 20.01 20.91 -27.70
N ALA A 31 19.58 20.04 -28.62
CA ALA A 31 19.56 20.34 -30.05
C ALA A 31 18.14 20.23 -30.64
N PRO A 32 17.50 21.32 -31.10
CA PRO A 32 17.96 22.71 -31.02
C PRO A 32 17.70 23.40 -29.67
N GLY A 33 16.91 22.78 -28.79
CA GLY A 33 16.46 23.41 -27.56
C GLY A 33 15.48 24.57 -27.78
N ASN A 34 15.18 25.31 -26.72
CA ASN A 34 14.29 26.46 -26.71
C ASN A 34 14.74 27.52 -25.70
N GLY A 35 13.96 28.61 -25.56
CA GLY A 35 14.32 29.72 -24.65
C GLY A 35 14.35 29.37 -23.16
N GLY A 36 13.88 28.18 -22.76
CA GLY A 36 13.96 27.66 -21.39
C GLY A 36 15.08 26.66 -21.16
N THR A 37 15.75 26.17 -22.21
CA THR A 37 16.87 25.23 -22.09
C THR A 37 18.22 25.94 -22.22
N GLU A 38 19.24 25.40 -21.54
CA GLU A 38 20.61 25.91 -21.57
C GLU A 38 21.49 25.08 -22.52
N LEU A 39 22.63 25.64 -22.94
CA LEU A 39 23.58 25.00 -23.88
C LEU A 39 22.92 24.49 -25.17
N ASN A 40 22.04 25.32 -25.73
CA ASN A 40 21.36 25.04 -26.99
C ASN A 40 22.34 25.00 -28.17
N VAL A 41 22.16 24.03 -29.04
CA VAL A 41 22.99 23.80 -30.23
C VAL A 41 22.14 24.03 -31.46
N ASP A 42 22.56 24.89 -32.39
CA ASP A 42 21.78 25.21 -33.61
C ASP A 42 21.86 24.08 -34.65
N ILE A 43 21.33 22.91 -34.29
CA ILE A 43 21.20 21.72 -35.13
C ILE A 43 19.76 21.25 -35.01
N ARG A 44 19.10 21.09 -36.16
CA ARG A 44 17.73 20.60 -36.21
C ARG A 44 17.66 19.14 -35.78
N SER A 45 16.58 18.75 -35.11
CA SER A 45 16.38 17.37 -34.66
C SER A 45 16.46 16.35 -35.80
N GLU A 46 16.08 16.73 -37.02
CA GLU A 46 16.13 15.86 -38.20
C GLU A 46 17.51 15.77 -38.87
N ASP A 47 18.45 16.64 -38.50
CA ASP A 47 19.80 16.67 -39.08
C ASP A 47 20.72 15.65 -38.38
N ILE A 48 20.51 14.38 -38.70
CA ILE A 48 21.26 13.25 -38.12
C ILE A 48 22.77 13.39 -38.38
N ASP A 49 23.16 13.90 -39.54
CA ASP A 49 24.56 14.12 -39.91
C ASP A 49 25.21 15.19 -39.03
N GLY A 50 24.53 16.33 -38.86
CA GLY A 50 24.94 17.39 -37.96
C GLY A 50 25.03 16.91 -36.52
N ILE A 51 24.05 16.15 -36.05
CA ILE A 51 24.03 15.57 -34.69
C ILE A 51 25.23 14.62 -34.49
N CYS A 52 25.49 13.71 -35.42
CA CYS A 52 26.62 12.78 -35.33
C CYS A 52 27.98 13.51 -35.31
N THR A 53 28.10 14.55 -36.14
CA THR A 53 29.30 15.42 -36.19
C THR A 53 29.49 16.11 -34.84
N PHE A 54 28.43 16.75 -34.33
CA PHE A 54 28.47 17.44 -33.04
C PHE A 54 28.82 16.51 -31.89
N CYS A 55 28.23 15.30 -31.84
CA CYS A 55 28.52 14.30 -30.83
C CYS A 55 30.02 13.94 -30.80
N THR A 56 30.64 13.83 -31.97
CA THR A 56 32.06 13.54 -32.12
C THR A 56 32.91 14.73 -31.65
N ASP A 57 32.60 15.93 -32.13
CA ASP A 57 33.37 17.15 -31.85
C ASP A 57 33.33 17.55 -30.37
N HIS A 58 32.21 17.31 -29.69
CA HIS A 58 31.99 17.70 -28.29
C HIS A 58 32.14 16.55 -27.29
N ASN A 59 32.62 15.39 -27.76
CA ASN A 59 32.84 14.18 -26.96
C ASN A 59 31.59 13.84 -26.11
N ILE A 60 30.42 13.88 -26.75
CA ILE A 60 29.17 13.39 -26.15
C ILE A 60 29.36 11.90 -25.84
N LYS A 61 28.72 11.41 -24.78
CA LYS A 61 28.77 9.99 -24.40
C LYS A 61 27.41 9.33 -24.25
N LEU A 62 26.36 10.14 -24.10
CA LEU A 62 24.97 9.70 -24.12
C LEU A 62 24.14 10.69 -24.92
N ILE A 63 23.33 10.15 -25.82
CA ILE A 63 22.29 10.90 -26.52
C ILE A 63 20.91 10.40 -26.08
N ILE A 64 20.03 11.33 -25.72
CA ILE A 64 18.64 11.06 -25.33
C ILE A 64 17.73 11.68 -26.38
N ILE A 65 16.91 10.87 -27.02
CA ILE A 65 16.10 11.30 -28.15
C ILE A 65 14.68 11.58 -27.66
N GLY A 66 14.31 12.86 -27.64
CA GLY A 66 13.00 13.31 -27.21
C GLY A 66 11.89 13.09 -28.24
N PRO A 67 12.00 13.64 -29.46
CA PRO A 67 10.97 13.53 -30.48
C PRO A 67 11.03 12.22 -31.27
N GLU A 68 9.91 11.88 -31.89
CA GLU A 68 9.70 10.63 -32.64
C GLU A 68 10.34 10.64 -34.03
N VAL A 69 10.44 11.80 -34.68
CA VAL A 69 10.93 11.92 -36.07
C VAL A 69 12.38 11.43 -36.23
N PRO A 70 13.34 11.80 -35.38
CA PRO A 70 14.72 11.31 -35.51
C PRO A 70 14.82 9.79 -35.32
N LEU A 71 13.99 9.21 -34.44
CA LEU A 71 13.91 7.75 -34.25
C LEU A 71 13.40 7.06 -35.52
N ALA A 72 12.31 7.58 -36.10
CA ALA A 72 11.75 7.06 -37.36
C ALA A 72 12.72 7.20 -38.54
N ASN A 73 13.57 8.24 -38.53
CA ASN A 73 14.62 8.45 -39.53
C ASN A 73 15.88 7.62 -39.27
N GLY A 74 15.95 6.86 -38.17
CA GLY A 74 17.05 5.93 -37.90
C GLY A 74 18.31 6.56 -37.35
N ILE A 75 18.20 7.61 -36.54
CA ILE A 75 19.35 8.22 -35.86
C ILE A 75 20.18 7.18 -35.08
N VAL A 76 19.53 6.22 -34.43
CA VAL A 76 20.19 5.15 -33.67
C VAL A 76 20.96 4.21 -34.59
N ASP A 77 20.36 3.84 -35.72
CA ASP A 77 20.98 2.99 -36.73
C ASP A 77 22.20 3.68 -37.36
N GLU A 78 22.10 4.96 -37.67
CA GLU A 78 23.19 5.76 -38.24
C GLU A 78 24.37 5.90 -37.26
N ILE A 79 24.09 6.16 -35.98
CA ILE A 79 25.12 6.20 -34.92
C ILE A 79 25.85 4.86 -34.82
N ASN A 80 25.10 3.74 -34.84
CA ASN A 80 25.65 2.39 -34.78
C ASN A 80 26.49 2.06 -36.04
N GLN A 81 26.01 2.46 -37.22
CA GLN A 81 26.70 2.27 -38.50
C GLN A 81 28.02 3.05 -38.57
N ARG A 82 28.05 4.27 -38.01
CA ARG A 82 29.27 5.08 -37.90
C ARG A 82 30.24 4.60 -36.82
N HIS A 83 29.83 3.62 -36.01
CA HIS A 83 30.60 3.11 -34.88
C HIS A 83 31.05 4.21 -33.90
N LEU A 84 30.17 5.20 -33.67
CA LEU A 84 30.45 6.24 -32.69
C LEU A 84 30.42 5.65 -31.29
N ASP A 85 31.38 6.03 -30.44
CA ASP A 85 31.47 5.61 -29.04
C ASP A 85 30.46 6.41 -28.18
N LEU A 86 29.17 6.16 -28.42
CA LEU A 86 28.01 6.86 -27.86
C LEU A 86 26.98 5.84 -27.35
N MET A 87 26.46 6.07 -26.15
CA MET A 87 25.24 5.42 -25.68
C MET A 87 24.04 6.16 -26.27
N VAL A 88 23.03 5.42 -26.72
CA VAL A 88 21.81 5.98 -27.32
C VAL A 88 20.61 5.50 -26.53
N PHE A 89 19.90 6.45 -25.91
CA PHE A 89 18.64 6.19 -25.24
C PHE A 89 17.47 6.52 -26.19
N GLY A 90 17.02 5.48 -26.89
CA GLY A 90 15.97 5.52 -27.90
C GLY A 90 16.04 4.28 -28.79
N PRO A 91 14.91 3.80 -29.33
CA PRO A 91 14.88 2.56 -30.10
C PRO A 91 15.48 2.73 -31.49
N SER A 92 15.95 1.62 -32.09
CA SER A 92 16.28 1.56 -33.52
C SER A 92 15.08 1.97 -34.40
N MET A 93 15.32 2.31 -35.66
CA MET A 93 14.28 2.60 -36.66
C MET A 93 13.23 1.48 -36.69
N LYS A 94 13.66 0.22 -36.60
CA LYS A 94 12.75 -0.94 -36.56
C LYS A 94 11.87 -0.95 -35.31
N GLY A 95 12.42 -0.62 -34.14
CA GLY A 95 11.63 -0.48 -32.92
C GLY A 95 10.69 0.73 -32.96
N ALA A 96 11.15 1.83 -33.54
CA ALA A 96 10.38 3.06 -33.72
C ALA A 96 9.14 2.87 -34.63
N MET A 97 9.09 1.81 -35.44
CA MET A 97 7.92 1.46 -36.26
C MET A 97 6.63 1.26 -35.46
N LEU A 98 6.72 0.95 -34.15
CA LEU A 98 5.54 0.91 -33.27
C LEU A 98 4.81 2.27 -33.18
N GLU A 99 5.51 3.39 -33.33
CA GLU A 99 4.92 4.74 -33.41
C GLU A 99 4.84 5.24 -34.87
N ALA A 100 5.90 4.98 -35.66
CA ALA A 100 6.04 5.53 -37.01
C ALA A 100 5.01 4.98 -38.02
N SER A 101 4.42 3.81 -37.77
CA SER A 101 3.34 3.24 -38.58
C SER A 101 2.28 2.61 -37.69
N LYS A 102 1.08 3.20 -37.66
CA LYS A 102 -0.07 2.63 -36.94
C LYS A 102 -0.51 1.29 -37.53
N VAL A 103 -0.35 1.12 -38.84
CA VAL A 103 -0.59 -0.16 -39.52
C VAL A 103 0.36 -1.22 -38.97
N TYR A 104 1.66 -0.91 -38.84
CA TYR A 104 2.63 -1.81 -38.24
C TYR A 104 2.26 -2.12 -36.79
N ALA A 105 1.98 -1.09 -35.98
CA ALA A 105 1.62 -1.22 -34.58
C ALA A 105 0.41 -2.15 -34.36
N LYS A 106 -0.67 -1.96 -35.13
CA LYS A 106 -1.87 -2.79 -35.03
C LYS A 106 -1.64 -4.25 -35.43
N ASN A 107 -0.86 -4.48 -36.48
CA ASN A 107 -0.47 -5.84 -36.87
C ASN A 107 0.44 -6.48 -35.81
N PHE A 108 1.33 -5.71 -35.20
CA PHE A 108 2.20 -6.15 -34.10
C PHE A 108 1.37 -6.54 -32.86
N MET A 109 0.41 -5.71 -32.45
CA MET A 109 -0.50 -6.02 -31.33
C MET A 109 -1.26 -7.34 -31.58
N LYS A 110 -1.76 -7.53 -32.80
CA LYS A 110 -2.45 -8.76 -33.19
C LYS A 110 -1.53 -9.98 -33.15
N LEU A 111 -0.29 -9.84 -33.64
CA LEU A 111 0.72 -10.89 -33.59
C LEU A 111 1.02 -11.30 -32.13
N CYS A 112 1.15 -10.32 -31.24
CA CYS A 112 1.49 -10.52 -29.84
C CYS A 112 0.29 -10.84 -28.94
N LYS A 113 -0.93 -10.92 -29.51
CA LYS A 113 -2.19 -11.11 -28.75
C LYS A 113 -2.34 -10.07 -27.62
N ILE A 114 -2.13 -8.81 -28.00
CA ILE A 114 -2.37 -7.64 -27.16
C ILE A 114 -3.76 -7.09 -27.51
N GLU A 115 -4.59 -6.90 -26.50
CA GLU A 115 -5.95 -6.38 -26.67
C GLU A 115 -5.91 -4.95 -27.21
N THR A 116 -6.64 -4.70 -28.30
CA THR A 116 -6.69 -3.41 -28.99
C THR A 116 -8.00 -3.26 -29.74
N ALA A 117 -8.38 -2.02 -30.09
CA ALA A 117 -9.55 -1.77 -30.92
C ALA A 117 -9.44 -2.52 -32.25
N ASP A 118 -10.53 -3.21 -32.59
CA ASP A 118 -10.71 -3.96 -33.81
C ASP A 118 -10.54 -3.03 -35.03
N PHE A 119 -9.83 -3.46 -36.09
CA PHE A 119 -9.39 -2.54 -37.13
C PHE A 119 -9.40 -3.12 -38.56
N VAL A 120 -9.41 -2.21 -39.54
CA VAL A 120 -9.25 -2.49 -40.98
C VAL A 120 -8.25 -1.50 -41.58
N ILE A 121 -7.40 -1.99 -42.47
CA ILE A 121 -6.39 -1.18 -43.17
C ILE A 121 -6.87 -0.94 -44.59
N VAL A 122 -6.73 0.29 -45.07
CA VAL A 122 -7.13 0.71 -46.42
C VAL A 122 -5.99 1.53 -47.05
N SER A 123 -5.66 1.24 -48.30
CA SER A 123 -4.52 1.85 -49.01
C SER A 123 -4.90 2.69 -50.23
N ASN A 124 -6.16 2.68 -50.66
CA ASN A 124 -6.64 3.48 -51.80
C ASN A 124 -8.16 3.73 -51.74
N GLU A 125 -8.64 4.62 -52.61
CA GLU A 125 -10.06 4.98 -52.65
C GLU A 125 -10.98 3.82 -53.06
N GLU A 126 -10.50 2.88 -53.88
CA GLU A 126 -11.31 1.74 -54.33
C GLU A 126 -11.57 0.76 -53.18
N GLU A 127 -10.53 0.41 -52.42
CA GLU A 127 -10.64 -0.37 -51.18
C GLU A 127 -11.53 0.34 -50.15
N LEU A 128 -11.41 1.67 -50.04
CA LEU A 128 -12.26 2.46 -49.14
C LEU A 128 -13.73 2.39 -49.55
N ASP A 129 -14.01 2.55 -50.84
CA ASP A 129 -15.37 2.48 -51.37
C ASP A 129 -15.94 1.05 -51.26
N ASP A 130 -15.12 0.01 -51.39
CA ASP A 130 -15.53 -1.38 -51.20
C ASP A 130 -15.84 -1.70 -49.73
N TYR A 131 -15.01 -1.23 -48.79
CA TYR A 131 -15.26 -1.34 -47.34
C TYR A 131 -16.63 -0.75 -46.99
N PHE A 132 -16.90 0.48 -47.43
CA PHE A 132 -18.18 1.15 -47.15
C PHE A 132 -19.39 0.57 -47.89
N LYS A 133 -19.18 -0.18 -48.99
CA LYS A 133 -20.25 -0.85 -49.77
C LYS A 133 -20.57 -2.26 -49.27
N LYS A 134 -19.56 -3.07 -48.92
CA LYS A 134 -19.71 -4.51 -48.69
C LYS A 134 -19.58 -4.95 -47.23
N LYS A 135 -18.90 -4.18 -46.37
CA LYS A 135 -18.55 -4.60 -44.99
C LYS A 135 -18.29 -3.40 -44.07
N ASN A 136 -19.30 -2.60 -43.74
CA ASN A 136 -19.19 -1.66 -42.62
C ASN A 136 -19.17 -2.46 -41.31
N LYS A 137 -17.96 -2.85 -40.85
CA LYS A 137 -17.78 -3.62 -39.62
C LYS A 137 -18.13 -2.80 -38.38
N PHE A 138 -17.91 -1.48 -38.42
CA PHE A 138 -18.05 -0.59 -37.27
C PHE A 138 -19.16 0.43 -37.49
N LYS A 139 -20.06 0.58 -36.50
CA LYS A 139 -21.12 1.58 -36.52
C LYS A 139 -20.59 2.99 -36.24
N ASN A 140 -19.67 3.08 -35.27
CA ASN A 140 -18.89 4.28 -34.95
C ASN A 140 -17.41 3.92 -35.11
N CYS A 141 -16.65 4.74 -35.82
CA CYS A 141 -15.26 4.44 -36.11
C CYS A 141 -14.33 5.63 -35.93
N VAL A 142 -13.05 5.30 -35.73
CA VAL A 142 -11.94 6.24 -35.67
C VAL A 142 -11.09 6.03 -36.91
N ILE A 143 -10.78 7.11 -37.62
CA ILE A 143 -9.93 7.10 -38.81
C ILE A 143 -8.56 7.66 -38.42
N LYS A 144 -7.52 6.86 -38.60
CA LYS A 144 -6.13 7.25 -38.30
C LYS A 144 -5.27 7.18 -39.56
N ALA A 145 -4.50 8.22 -39.83
CA ALA A 145 -3.40 8.17 -40.80
C ALA A 145 -2.30 7.24 -40.28
N ASP A 146 -1.72 6.42 -41.17
CA ASP A 146 -0.70 5.43 -40.80
C ASP A 146 0.57 6.08 -40.23
N GLY A 147 1.16 7.01 -40.99
CA GLY A 147 2.43 7.64 -40.65
C GLY A 147 2.35 8.71 -39.54
N LEU A 148 3.51 9.31 -39.28
CA LEU A 148 3.66 10.42 -38.33
C LEU A 148 2.94 11.68 -38.84
N ALA A 149 1.83 12.04 -38.20
CA ALA A 149 1.01 13.21 -38.52
C ALA A 149 0.98 14.25 -37.39
N GLY A 150 1.99 14.25 -36.51
CA GLY A 150 2.13 15.18 -35.38
C GLY A 150 0.91 15.23 -34.46
N GLY A 151 0.32 14.08 -34.13
CA GLY A 151 -0.89 13.96 -33.29
C GLY A 151 -2.21 14.43 -33.93
N LYS A 152 -2.19 14.98 -35.15
CA LYS A 152 -3.38 15.54 -35.83
C LYS A 152 -4.05 14.59 -36.82
N GLY A 153 -3.47 13.42 -37.04
CA GLY A 153 -3.91 12.41 -38.00
C GLY A 153 -5.04 11.50 -37.52
N VAL A 154 -5.69 11.79 -36.38
CA VAL A 154 -6.74 10.96 -35.76
C VAL A 154 -8.08 11.69 -35.80
N PHE A 155 -9.09 11.06 -36.40
CA PHE A 155 -10.43 11.60 -36.55
C PHE A 155 -11.47 10.65 -35.96
N ILE A 156 -12.21 11.11 -34.96
CA ILE A 156 -13.36 10.39 -34.42
C ILE A 156 -14.57 10.77 -35.28
N ALA A 157 -15.04 9.84 -36.11
CA ALA A 157 -16.13 10.11 -37.03
C ALA A 157 -17.47 10.17 -36.30
N LYS A 158 -18.33 11.12 -36.70
CA LYS A 158 -19.69 11.25 -36.13
C LYS A 158 -20.64 10.16 -36.62
N ASP A 159 -20.48 9.79 -37.88
CA ASP A 159 -21.24 8.77 -38.57
C ASP A 159 -20.41 8.20 -39.75
N LEU A 160 -20.96 7.21 -40.46
CA LEU A 160 -20.29 6.56 -41.59
C LEU A 160 -20.02 7.51 -42.77
N ALA A 161 -20.84 8.53 -42.97
CA ALA A 161 -20.64 9.48 -44.06
C ALA A 161 -19.45 10.40 -43.75
N ASP A 162 -19.36 10.90 -42.52
CA ASP A 162 -18.22 11.67 -42.03
C ASP A 162 -16.94 10.82 -42.05
N ALA A 163 -17.01 9.56 -41.60
CA ALA A 163 -15.89 8.62 -41.66
C ALA A 163 -15.31 8.50 -43.07
N LYS A 164 -16.19 8.33 -44.06
CA LYS A 164 -15.80 8.22 -45.48
C LYS A 164 -15.18 9.51 -46.01
N ILE A 165 -15.71 10.68 -45.62
CA ILE A 165 -15.16 11.98 -46.01
C ILE A 165 -13.75 12.18 -45.43
N GLN A 166 -13.56 11.93 -44.13
CA GLN A 166 -12.25 12.08 -43.49
C GLN A 166 -11.23 11.09 -44.07
N ALA A 167 -11.62 9.84 -44.27
CA ALA A 167 -10.77 8.81 -44.87
C ALA A 167 -10.32 9.17 -46.30
N LYS A 168 -11.24 9.64 -47.16
CA LYS A 168 -10.89 10.12 -48.52
C LYS A 168 -9.96 11.33 -48.46
N ALA A 169 -10.18 12.25 -47.53
CA ALA A 169 -9.31 13.42 -47.39
C ALA A 169 -7.87 13.03 -47.04
N ILE A 170 -7.69 12.04 -46.16
CA ILE A 170 -6.36 11.53 -45.79
C ILE A 170 -5.67 10.87 -47.00
N LEU A 171 -6.35 9.95 -47.69
CA LEU A 171 -5.82 9.25 -48.87
C LEU A 171 -5.53 10.19 -50.05
N LYS A 172 -6.17 11.36 -50.13
CA LYS A 172 -5.88 12.41 -51.12
C LYS A 172 -4.70 13.31 -50.75
N GLY A 173 -3.93 12.96 -49.72
CA GLY A 173 -2.69 13.64 -49.37
C GLY A 173 -2.83 14.75 -48.32
N LYS A 174 -3.90 14.77 -47.51
CA LYS A 174 -4.05 15.76 -46.40
C LYS A 174 -2.84 15.80 -45.45
N PHE A 175 -2.11 14.69 -45.33
CA PHE A 175 -0.91 14.56 -44.50
C PHE A 175 0.33 14.11 -45.29
N GLY A 176 0.36 14.35 -46.60
CA GLY A 176 1.41 13.81 -47.48
C GLY A 176 1.50 12.28 -47.38
N ASN A 177 2.72 11.74 -47.42
CA ASN A 177 2.99 10.30 -47.41
C ASN A 177 2.52 9.60 -46.12
N ALA A 178 2.31 10.32 -45.02
CA ALA A 178 1.76 9.75 -43.79
C ALA A 178 0.30 9.26 -43.97
N GLY A 179 -0.39 9.73 -45.02
CA GLY A 179 -1.76 9.36 -45.35
C GLY A 179 -1.90 8.30 -46.43
N ASP A 180 -0.81 7.72 -46.95
CA ASP A 180 -0.86 6.71 -48.03
C ASP A 180 -1.65 5.46 -47.64
N LYS A 181 -1.67 5.16 -46.34
CA LYS A 181 -2.53 4.16 -45.72
C LYS A 181 -3.28 4.77 -44.56
N ILE A 182 -4.45 4.21 -44.30
CA ILE A 182 -5.27 4.58 -43.14
C ILE A 182 -5.69 3.33 -42.37
N VAL A 183 -5.85 3.51 -41.06
CA VAL A 183 -6.47 2.53 -40.17
C VAL A 183 -7.87 3.03 -39.82
N ILE A 184 -8.87 2.19 -40.06
CA ILE A 184 -10.25 2.39 -39.62
C ILE A 184 -10.47 1.47 -38.43
N GLU A 185 -10.69 2.03 -37.25
CA GLU A 185 -10.83 1.29 -35.99
C GLU A 185 -12.24 1.42 -35.43
N GLU A 186 -12.68 0.43 -34.66
CA GLU A 186 -13.80 0.57 -33.76
C GLU A 186 -13.59 1.73 -32.77
N LYS A 187 -14.64 2.50 -32.52
CA LYS A 187 -14.61 3.52 -31.45
C LYS A 187 -14.83 2.85 -30.10
N LEU A 188 -13.79 2.80 -29.28
CA LEU A 188 -13.86 2.38 -27.88
C LEU A 188 -14.38 3.52 -26.99
N GLU A 189 -15.14 3.17 -25.95
CA GLU A 189 -15.67 4.12 -24.96
C GLU A 189 -15.32 3.63 -23.55
N GLY A 190 -14.59 4.46 -22.81
CA GLY A 190 -14.05 4.13 -21.49
C GLY A 190 -13.27 5.31 -20.93
N TYR A 191 -12.36 5.03 -20.01
CA TYR A 191 -11.46 6.04 -19.44
C TYR A 191 -10.02 5.82 -19.94
N GLU A 192 -9.40 6.88 -20.46
CA GLU A 192 -8.03 6.83 -21.01
C GLU A 192 -6.98 7.04 -19.91
N VAL A 193 -5.95 6.20 -19.94
CA VAL A 193 -4.72 6.34 -19.15
C VAL A 193 -3.50 6.11 -20.05
N SER A 194 -2.38 6.70 -19.64
CA SER A 194 -1.10 6.52 -20.31
C SER A 194 -0.14 5.81 -19.35
N ALA A 195 0.49 4.74 -19.83
CA ALA A 195 1.51 3.99 -19.12
C ALA A 195 2.84 4.16 -19.84
N LEU A 196 3.90 4.56 -19.12
CA LEU A 196 5.24 4.71 -19.68
C LEU A 196 6.18 3.76 -18.95
N ALA A 197 7.11 3.13 -19.68
CA ALA A 197 8.12 2.29 -19.08
C ALA A 197 9.50 2.52 -19.70
N PHE A 198 10.54 2.50 -18.86
CA PHE A 198 11.92 2.34 -19.29
C PHE A 198 12.11 0.91 -19.78
N CYS A 199 12.73 0.71 -20.93
CA CYS A 199 12.97 -0.59 -21.53
C CYS A 199 14.44 -0.71 -21.94
N ASP A 200 15.06 -1.85 -21.61
CA ASP A 200 16.47 -2.16 -21.92
C ASP A 200 16.63 -3.24 -23.00
N GLY A 201 15.52 -3.60 -23.65
CA GLY A 201 15.42 -4.66 -24.65
C GLY A 201 15.03 -6.01 -24.09
N LYS A 202 15.06 -6.22 -22.77
CA LYS A 202 14.66 -7.48 -22.13
C LYS A 202 13.59 -7.29 -21.06
N SER A 203 13.77 -6.28 -20.23
CA SER A 203 12.94 -5.96 -19.07
C SER A 203 12.37 -4.55 -19.21
N PHE A 204 11.39 -4.25 -18.37
CA PHE A 204 10.86 -2.91 -18.26
C PHE A 204 10.72 -2.48 -16.80
N SER A 205 10.81 -1.16 -16.59
CA SER A 205 10.48 -0.52 -15.32
C SER A 205 9.40 0.53 -15.59
N ARG A 206 8.18 0.23 -15.15
CA ARG A 206 6.99 1.06 -15.42
C ARG A 206 6.92 2.25 -14.45
N MET A 207 6.65 3.42 -14.99
CA MET A 207 6.37 4.65 -14.25
C MET A 207 4.91 4.67 -13.74
N PRO A 208 4.57 5.53 -12.75
CA PRO A 208 3.18 5.72 -12.36
C PRO A 208 2.29 6.09 -13.56
N LEU A 209 1.05 5.60 -13.55
CA LEU A 209 0.08 5.92 -14.60
C LEU A 209 -0.23 7.42 -14.60
N VAL A 210 -0.43 7.96 -15.80
CA VAL A 210 -0.77 9.38 -16.00
C VAL A 210 -2.02 9.49 -16.86
N GLN A 211 -2.73 10.60 -16.75
CA GLN A 211 -3.83 10.92 -17.65
C GLN A 211 -3.59 12.28 -18.28
N ASP A 212 -3.58 12.33 -19.61
CA ASP A 212 -3.48 13.56 -20.37
C ASP A 212 -4.86 14.10 -20.78
N HIS A 213 -4.95 15.42 -20.94
CA HIS A 213 -6.16 16.11 -21.37
C HIS A 213 -5.93 16.71 -22.75
N LYS A 214 -6.30 15.98 -23.81
CA LYS A 214 -6.00 16.38 -25.21
C LYS A 214 -6.87 17.52 -25.74
N ARG A 215 -8.02 17.81 -25.13
CA ARG A 215 -9.01 18.74 -25.69
C ARG A 215 -8.70 20.20 -25.36
N LEU A 216 -8.82 21.08 -26.35
CA LEU A 216 -8.43 22.50 -26.25
C LEU A 216 -9.22 23.30 -25.20
N LEU A 217 -10.48 22.98 -24.96
CA LEU A 217 -11.40 23.75 -24.11
C LEU A 217 -11.86 22.91 -22.90
N ASN A 218 -12.26 23.61 -21.82
CA ASN A 218 -12.83 23.01 -20.61
C ASN A 218 -13.96 22.01 -20.91
N ASN A 219 -14.09 20.98 -20.05
CA ASN A 219 -15.05 19.87 -20.19
C ASN A 219 -14.81 19.01 -21.44
N ASP A 220 -13.55 18.86 -21.84
CA ASP A 220 -13.12 18.06 -22.98
C ASP A 220 -13.77 18.47 -24.32
N LEU A 221 -13.92 19.77 -24.53
CA LEU A 221 -14.52 20.36 -25.73
C LEU A 221 -13.44 20.89 -26.71
N GLY A 222 -13.84 21.12 -27.95
CA GLY A 222 -12.94 21.64 -29.00
C GLY A 222 -12.09 20.55 -29.67
N PRO A 223 -11.17 20.92 -30.59
CA PRO A 223 -10.33 19.97 -31.31
C PRO A 223 -9.31 19.29 -30.37
N ASN A 224 -8.83 18.10 -30.77
CA ASN A 224 -7.70 17.45 -30.12
C ASN A 224 -6.41 18.26 -30.35
N THR A 225 -5.57 18.30 -29.33
CA THR A 225 -4.24 18.93 -29.29
C THR A 225 -3.18 17.86 -29.00
N GLY A 226 -1.92 18.26 -28.85
CA GLY A 226 -0.87 17.36 -28.34
C GLY A 226 -1.00 17.05 -26.84
N GLY A 227 -1.83 17.79 -26.10
CA GLY A 227 -1.99 17.70 -24.64
C GLY A 227 -2.08 19.10 -24.01
N MET A 228 -3.18 19.42 -23.34
CA MET A 228 -3.41 20.69 -22.65
C MET A 228 -3.01 20.65 -21.17
N GLY A 229 -2.82 19.46 -20.62
CA GLY A 229 -2.46 19.23 -19.23
C GLY A 229 -2.39 17.74 -18.94
N VAL A 230 -1.76 17.40 -17.82
CA VAL A 230 -1.60 16.00 -17.38
C VAL A 230 -1.79 15.93 -15.86
N VAL A 231 -2.36 14.83 -15.39
CA VAL A 231 -2.47 14.48 -13.96
C VAL A 231 -1.74 13.16 -13.71
N ALA A 232 -0.97 13.12 -12.62
CA ALA A 232 -0.30 11.93 -12.12
C ALA A 232 -0.12 12.01 -10.59
N PRO A 233 -0.08 10.88 -9.86
CA PRO A 233 -0.34 9.52 -10.34
C PRO A 233 -1.84 9.22 -10.46
N ILE A 234 -2.22 8.40 -11.44
CA ILE A 234 -3.56 7.84 -11.57
C ILE A 234 -3.58 6.46 -10.90
N GLN A 235 -4.59 6.22 -10.06
CA GLN A 235 -4.78 4.94 -9.38
C GLN A 235 -5.83 4.11 -10.11
N VAL A 236 -5.48 2.85 -10.37
CA VAL A 236 -6.37 1.80 -10.88
C VAL A 236 -6.27 0.58 -9.96
N SER A 237 -7.17 -0.40 -10.10
CA SER A 237 -7.10 -1.63 -9.30
C SER A 237 -5.79 -2.39 -9.54
N ALA A 238 -5.42 -3.26 -8.59
CA ALA A 238 -4.25 -4.13 -8.75
C ALA A 238 -4.38 -5.02 -10.01
N GLU A 239 -5.57 -5.56 -10.25
CA GLU A 239 -5.84 -6.39 -11.44
C GLU A 239 -5.59 -5.64 -12.76
N ILE A 240 -6.01 -4.37 -12.87
CA ILE A 240 -5.77 -3.57 -14.07
C ILE A 240 -4.27 -3.27 -14.21
N ASN A 241 -3.56 -3.00 -13.11
CA ASN A 241 -2.10 -2.82 -13.15
C ASN A 241 -1.38 -4.06 -13.68
N ASP A 242 -1.71 -5.25 -13.17
CA ASP A 242 -1.09 -6.51 -13.60
C ASP A 242 -1.34 -6.80 -15.09
N LYS A 243 -2.54 -6.47 -15.60
CA LYS A 243 -2.85 -6.58 -17.03
C LYS A 243 -2.06 -5.59 -17.89
N ILE A 244 -1.82 -4.37 -17.40
CA ILE A 244 -0.96 -3.38 -18.07
C ILE A 244 0.49 -3.87 -18.07
N ASP A 245 0.99 -4.44 -16.97
CA ASP A 245 2.34 -5.02 -16.92
C ASP A 245 2.49 -6.18 -17.90
N THR A 246 1.49 -7.07 -17.96
CA THR A 246 1.43 -8.16 -18.94
C THR A 246 1.47 -7.65 -20.39
N LEU A 247 0.89 -6.48 -20.67
CA LEU A 247 0.95 -5.85 -21.99
C LEU A 247 2.40 -5.45 -22.34
N PHE A 248 3.16 -4.84 -21.42
CA PHE A 248 4.56 -4.51 -21.63
C PHE A 248 5.42 -5.76 -21.82
N GLU A 249 5.21 -6.82 -21.04
CA GLU A 249 5.90 -8.10 -21.19
C GLU A 249 5.70 -8.69 -22.59
N LYS A 250 4.44 -8.77 -23.05
CA LYS A 250 4.10 -9.24 -24.40
C LYS A 250 4.73 -8.38 -25.50
N THR A 251 4.80 -7.07 -25.27
CA THR A 251 5.38 -6.11 -26.23
C THR A 251 6.88 -6.35 -26.38
N LEU A 252 7.62 -6.42 -25.27
CA LEU A 252 9.06 -6.68 -25.31
C LEU A 252 9.36 -8.08 -25.83
N GLN A 253 8.58 -9.09 -25.44
CA GLN A 253 8.73 -10.45 -25.97
C GLN A 253 8.53 -10.47 -27.50
N GLY A 254 7.47 -9.83 -28.00
CA GLY A 254 7.20 -9.77 -29.43
C GLY A 254 8.30 -9.06 -30.23
N LEU A 255 8.85 -7.98 -29.69
CA LEU A 255 9.99 -7.28 -30.30
C LEU A 255 11.24 -8.18 -30.33
N ASN A 256 11.53 -8.87 -29.24
CA ASN A 256 12.63 -9.82 -29.15
C ASN A 256 12.49 -11.00 -30.10
N ASP A 257 11.29 -11.56 -30.24
CA ASP A 257 10.99 -12.65 -31.17
C ASP A 257 11.22 -12.23 -32.63
N MET A 258 11.05 -10.94 -32.93
CA MET A 258 11.35 -10.33 -34.23
C MET A 258 12.82 -9.92 -34.39
N GLY A 259 13.67 -10.17 -33.38
CA GLY A 259 15.08 -9.78 -33.38
C GLY A 259 15.29 -8.26 -33.28
N ILE A 260 14.31 -7.54 -32.71
CA ILE A 260 14.36 -6.08 -32.54
C ILE A 260 14.74 -5.78 -31.09
N PHE A 261 15.97 -5.31 -30.89
CA PHE A 261 16.40 -4.79 -29.61
C PHE A 261 15.78 -3.40 -29.38
N TYR A 262 15.01 -3.26 -28.32
CA TYR A 262 14.29 -2.03 -27.98
C TYR A 262 14.83 -1.42 -26.69
N CYS A 263 15.64 -0.37 -26.81
CA CYS A 263 16.12 0.43 -25.67
C CYS A 263 15.44 1.80 -25.70
N GLY A 264 14.95 2.31 -24.58
CA GLY A 264 14.32 3.63 -24.49
C GLY A 264 13.01 3.60 -23.73
N ILE A 265 12.02 4.38 -24.18
CA ILE A 265 10.70 4.47 -23.56
C ILE A 265 9.66 3.83 -24.45
N ILE A 266 8.92 2.86 -23.91
CA ILE A 266 7.62 2.48 -24.48
C ILE A 266 6.55 3.28 -23.73
N TYR A 267 5.81 4.08 -24.48
CA TYR A 267 4.58 4.73 -24.03
C TYR A 267 3.41 3.95 -24.62
N ALA A 268 2.45 3.58 -23.78
CA ALA A 268 1.21 2.92 -24.15
C ALA A 268 0.02 3.82 -23.79
N GLY A 269 -0.75 4.27 -24.79
CA GLY A 269 -2.05 4.91 -24.58
C GLY A 269 -3.14 3.85 -24.45
N ILE A 270 -3.82 3.78 -23.31
CA ILE A 270 -4.69 2.66 -22.94
C ILE A 270 -6.10 3.17 -22.63
N MET A 271 -7.11 2.50 -23.16
CA MET A 271 -8.51 2.68 -22.80
C MET A 271 -8.94 1.59 -21.83
N ILE A 272 -9.42 1.95 -20.64
CA ILE A 272 -9.98 1.00 -19.68
C ILE A 272 -11.50 0.91 -19.90
N ILE A 273 -11.98 -0.31 -20.18
CA ILE A 273 -13.40 -0.63 -20.39
C ILE A 273 -13.75 -1.80 -19.48
N GLU A 274 -14.69 -1.62 -18.54
CA GLU A 274 -15.18 -2.69 -17.65
C GLU A 274 -14.05 -3.52 -16.99
N SER A 275 -12.96 -2.85 -16.57
CA SER A 275 -11.75 -3.45 -15.96
C SER A 275 -10.79 -4.20 -16.91
N GLU A 276 -10.93 -4.02 -18.23
CA GLU A 276 -10.00 -4.52 -19.24
C GLU A 276 -9.23 -3.37 -19.92
N PRO A 277 -7.89 -3.42 -19.98
CA PRO A 277 -7.08 -2.43 -20.69
C PRO A 277 -6.96 -2.77 -22.18
N TYR A 278 -7.44 -1.86 -23.04
CA TYR A 278 -7.28 -1.92 -24.49
C TYR A 278 -6.22 -0.94 -24.95
N LEU A 279 -5.19 -1.42 -25.65
CA LEU A 279 -4.15 -0.57 -26.20
C LEU A 279 -4.67 0.24 -27.40
N LEU A 280 -4.60 1.56 -27.33
CA LEU A 280 -4.99 2.47 -28.42
C LEU A 280 -3.86 2.71 -29.41
N GLU A 281 -2.67 2.98 -28.89
CA GLU A 281 -1.47 3.33 -29.66
C GLU A 281 -0.19 3.19 -28.82
N TYR A 282 0.94 3.03 -29.50
CA TYR A 282 2.27 3.17 -28.91
C TYR A 282 2.87 4.53 -29.27
N ASN A 283 3.65 5.08 -28.35
CA ASN A 283 4.71 6.02 -28.67
C ASN A 283 6.05 5.43 -28.20
N CYS A 284 7.14 5.79 -28.88
CA CYS A 284 8.46 5.19 -28.73
C CYS A 284 9.46 6.08 -28.00
N ARG A 285 8.93 7.04 -27.24
CA ARG A 285 9.63 8.10 -26.56
C ARG A 285 8.81 8.59 -25.37
N PHE A 286 9.39 9.50 -24.61
CA PHE A 286 8.72 10.20 -23.52
C PHE A 286 7.50 11.03 -24.01
N GLY A 287 6.42 11.08 -23.22
CA GLY A 287 5.23 11.90 -23.50
C GLY A 287 5.48 13.41 -23.35
N ASP A 288 4.64 14.24 -23.96
CA ASP A 288 4.59 15.70 -23.72
C ASP A 288 3.11 16.13 -23.70
N PRO A 289 2.53 16.52 -22.55
CA PRO A 289 3.19 17.03 -21.35
C PRO A 289 3.47 16.02 -20.20
N GLU A 290 3.36 14.72 -20.42
CA GLU A 290 3.47 13.70 -19.37
C GLU A 290 4.82 13.71 -18.65
N THR A 291 5.90 13.88 -19.40
CA THR A 291 7.27 13.88 -18.86
C THR A 291 7.48 14.99 -17.84
N GLN A 292 6.88 16.17 -18.05
CA GLN A 292 7.01 17.30 -17.14
C GLN A 292 6.54 16.97 -15.72
N VAL A 293 5.48 16.17 -15.59
CA VAL A 293 4.98 15.74 -14.29
C VAL A 293 5.70 14.48 -13.80
N LEU A 294 5.99 13.52 -14.68
CA LEU A 294 6.70 12.30 -14.29
C LEU A 294 8.11 12.58 -13.76
N MET A 295 8.86 13.51 -14.36
CA MET A 295 10.19 13.88 -13.88
C MET A 295 10.16 14.53 -12.48
N ARG A 296 9.04 15.14 -12.08
CA ARG A 296 8.85 15.68 -10.72
C ARG A 296 8.56 14.59 -9.69
N LEU A 297 7.98 13.46 -10.12
CA LEU A 297 7.68 12.31 -9.28
C LEU A 297 8.83 11.30 -9.22
N LEU A 298 9.76 11.34 -10.18
CA LEU A 298 10.91 10.46 -10.21
C LEU A 298 11.90 10.85 -9.10
N GLU A 299 12.02 10.01 -8.07
CA GLU A 299 12.98 10.20 -6.97
C GLU A 299 14.39 9.74 -7.38
N SER A 300 14.50 8.63 -8.11
CA SER A 300 15.77 8.09 -8.62
C SER A 300 16.49 9.08 -9.56
N ASP A 301 17.81 8.97 -9.63
CA ASP A 301 18.60 9.70 -10.62
C ASP A 301 18.28 9.18 -12.03
N LEU A 302 17.80 10.08 -12.89
CA LEU A 302 17.45 9.75 -14.27
C LEU A 302 18.68 9.28 -15.06
N TYR A 303 19.87 9.80 -14.74
CA TYR A 303 21.11 9.37 -15.38
C TYR A 303 21.40 7.90 -15.11
N ASP A 304 21.34 7.48 -13.84
CA ASP A 304 21.58 6.10 -13.41
C ASP A 304 20.60 5.12 -14.04
N VAL A 305 19.31 5.51 -14.11
CA VAL A 305 18.26 4.71 -14.75
C VAL A 305 18.54 4.47 -16.24
N ILE A 306 19.17 5.43 -16.94
CA ILE A 306 19.41 5.33 -18.38
C ILE A 306 20.65 4.48 -18.73
N ILE A 307 21.68 4.45 -17.88
CA ILE A 307 23.01 3.90 -18.23
C ILE A 307 23.28 2.47 -17.74
N SER A 308 22.29 1.76 -17.20
CA SER A 308 22.48 0.49 -16.49
C SER A 308 22.84 -0.73 -17.36
N SER A 309 23.93 -0.70 -18.17
CA SER A 309 24.53 -1.86 -18.87
C SER A 309 26.06 -1.74 -19.11
N TYR A 310 26.79 -2.86 -19.10
CA TYR A 310 28.26 -2.93 -19.26
C TYR A 310 28.65 -3.94 -20.35
N GLY A 311 29.71 -3.69 -21.13
CA GLY A 311 30.20 -4.65 -22.12
C GLY A 311 31.72 -4.64 -22.37
N VAL A 312 32.30 -5.81 -22.67
CA VAL A 312 33.73 -6.03 -22.94
C VAL A 312 33.95 -6.85 -24.22
N VAL A 313 34.88 -6.40 -25.08
CA VAL A 313 35.21 -7.07 -26.35
C VAL A 313 36.40 -8.00 -26.19
N LEU A 314 36.29 -9.21 -26.74
CA LEU A 314 37.37 -10.17 -26.94
C LEU A 314 37.88 -10.08 -28.38
N ALA A 315 39.19 -9.93 -28.56
CA ALA A 315 39.86 -9.77 -29.86
C ALA A 315 40.97 -10.82 -30.08
N SER A 316 41.35 -11.02 -31.34
CA SER A 316 42.47 -11.88 -31.78
C SER A 316 43.82 -11.19 -31.58
N SER A 317 44.92 -11.94 -31.57
CA SER A 317 46.24 -11.47 -31.12
C SER A 317 46.82 -10.27 -31.89
N ASN A 318 46.47 -10.13 -33.17
CA ASN A 318 47.02 -9.09 -34.04
C ASN A 318 46.08 -7.90 -34.30
N TYR A 319 44.91 -7.84 -33.65
CA TYR A 319 44.01 -6.70 -33.75
C TYR A 319 44.65 -5.43 -33.16
N PRO A 320 44.56 -4.24 -33.81
CA PRO A 320 43.77 -3.89 -35.00
C PRO A 320 44.47 -4.10 -36.37
N ASN A 321 45.74 -4.53 -36.39
CA ASN A 321 46.55 -4.61 -37.61
C ASN A 321 46.13 -5.75 -38.56
N SER A 322 45.70 -6.89 -38.02
CA SER A 322 45.12 -8.01 -38.77
C SER A 322 44.24 -8.90 -37.86
N GLY A 323 43.33 -9.68 -38.45
CA GLY A 323 42.53 -10.68 -37.72
C GLY A 323 43.19 -12.06 -37.75
N ASP A 324 42.98 -12.87 -36.71
CA ASP A 324 43.32 -14.29 -36.73
C ASP A 324 42.13 -15.13 -37.23
N PHE A 325 42.41 -16.10 -38.11
CA PHE A 325 41.41 -16.96 -38.73
C PHE A 325 41.67 -18.43 -38.42
N GLY A 326 40.61 -19.18 -38.11
CA GLY A 326 40.66 -20.64 -37.98
C GLY A 326 41.11 -21.17 -36.61
N ALA A 327 41.34 -20.32 -35.61
CA ALA A 327 41.72 -20.78 -34.27
C ALA A 327 40.50 -21.29 -33.50
N ILE A 328 40.57 -22.49 -32.91
CA ILE A 328 39.44 -23.10 -32.20
C ILE A 328 39.10 -22.29 -30.94
N ILE A 329 37.81 -21.97 -30.80
CA ILE A 329 37.20 -21.32 -29.64
C ILE A 329 36.52 -22.38 -28.77
N THR A 330 36.81 -22.39 -27.47
CA THR A 330 36.22 -23.31 -26.48
C THR A 330 35.68 -22.56 -25.26
N ASN A 331 34.87 -23.26 -24.46
CA ASN A 331 34.30 -22.76 -23.20
C ASN A 331 33.49 -21.46 -23.37
N VAL A 332 32.63 -21.38 -24.40
CA VAL A 332 31.65 -20.30 -24.51
C VAL A 332 30.46 -20.66 -23.61
N PRO A 333 30.20 -19.92 -22.52
CA PRO A 333 29.02 -20.15 -21.68
C PRO A 333 27.72 -20.00 -22.46
N GLU A 334 26.67 -20.68 -22.02
CA GLU A 334 25.32 -20.39 -22.51
C GLU A 334 24.87 -19.01 -22.05
N LYS A 335 23.96 -18.40 -22.81
CA LYS A 335 23.33 -17.13 -22.40
C LYS A 335 22.58 -17.32 -21.09
N ASP A 336 22.70 -16.36 -20.18
CA ASP A 336 21.85 -16.27 -18.99
C ASP A 336 21.13 -14.90 -18.96
N GLU A 337 20.28 -14.68 -17.96
CA GLU A 337 19.49 -13.45 -17.87
C GLU A 337 20.36 -12.19 -17.80
N LYS A 338 21.49 -12.26 -17.09
CA LYS A 338 22.39 -11.13 -16.82
C LYS A 338 23.49 -10.98 -17.87
N THR A 339 23.95 -12.06 -18.48
CA THR A 339 25.13 -12.13 -19.34
C THR A 339 24.77 -12.60 -20.75
N VAL A 340 25.09 -11.80 -21.76
CA VAL A 340 24.93 -12.17 -23.18
C VAL A 340 26.26 -12.04 -23.92
N ILE A 341 26.62 -13.09 -24.67
CA ILE A 341 27.85 -13.15 -25.47
C ILE A 341 27.48 -12.98 -26.94
N PHE A 342 27.76 -11.80 -27.49
CA PHE A 342 27.55 -11.51 -28.90
C PHE A 342 28.75 -11.97 -29.72
N HIS A 343 28.49 -12.78 -30.75
CA HIS A 343 29.49 -13.25 -31.70
C HIS A 343 29.75 -12.18 -32.76
N ALA A 344 31.01 -11.80 -32.97
CA ALA A 344 31.43 -10.88 -34.03
C ALA A 344 32.19 -11.65 -35.12
N GLY A 345 33.51 -11.80 -34.98
CA GLY A 345 34.37 -12.57 -35.88
C GLY A 345 34.47 -14.03 -35.49
N THR A 346 33.37 -14.79 -35.56
CA THR A 346 33.38 -16.25 -35.35
C THR A 346 32.77 -16.99 -36.55
N LYS A 347 33.18 -18.23 -36.77
CA LYS A 347 32.65 -19.12 -37.81
C LYS A 347 32.57 -20.54 -37.26
N LYS A 348 31.65 -21.38 -37.75
CA LYS A 348 31.67 -22.83 -37.46
C LYS A 348 32.40 -23.57 -38.59
N GLU A 349 33.41 -24.37 -38.25
CA GLU A 349 34.11 -25.28 -39.16
C GLU A 349 34.25 -26.67 -38.51
N HIS A 350 33.83 -27.73 -39.23
CA HIS A 350 33.85 -29.12 -38.74
C HIS A 350 33.26 -29.28 -37.32
N ASP A 351 32.07 -28.69 -37.09
CA ASP A 351 31.37 -28.63 -35.79
C ASP A 351 32.10 -27.94 -34.64
N LYS A 352 33.18 -27.20 -34.92
CA LYS A 352 33.90 -26.39 -33.94
C LYS A 352 33.74 -24.91 -34.27
N LEU A 353 33.59 -24.10 -33.22
CA LEU A 353 33.60 -22.64 -33.36
C LEU A 353 35.06 -22.18 -33.52
N VAL A 354 35.34 -21.35 -34.53
CA VAL A 354 36.68 -20.83 -34.83
C VAL A 354 36.66 -19.30 -34.98
N THR A 355 37.81 -18.66 -34.76
CA THR A 355 38.00 -17.23 -35.00
C THR A 355 37.89 -16.91 -36.50
N ASN A 356 37.27 -15.78 -36.84
CA ASN A 356 37.03 -15.33 -38.20
C ASN A 356 36.98 -13.79 -38.31
N GLY A 357 37.91 -13.09 -37.64
CA GLY A 357 37.97 -11.64 -37.64
C GLY A 357 38.86 -11.08 -36.54
N GLY A 358 39.00 -9.75 -36.48
CA GLY A 358 39.81 -9.08 -35.46
C GLY A 358 39.14 -9.00 -34.08
N ARG A 359 37.84 -8.65 -34.04
CA ARG A 359 36.99 -8.69 -32.84
C ARG A 359 36.19 -9.99 -32.88
N ILE A 360 36.32 -10.84 -31.87
CA ILE A 360 35.76 -12.19 -31.83
C ILE A 360 34.40 -12.21 -31.12
N PHE A 361 34.31 -11.64 -29.91
CA PHE A 361 33.07 -11.54 -29.13
C PHE A 361 32.89 -10.18 -28.48
N CYS A 362 31.65 -9.84 -28.11
CA CYS A 362 31.33 -8.81 -27.12
C CYS A 362 30.50 -9.44 -26.00
N ILE A 363 31.02 -9.47 -24.78
CA ILE A 363 30.29 -9.93 -23.60
C ILE A 363 29.59 -8.71 -23.01
N THR A 364 28.28 -8.80 -22.80
CA THR A 364 27.49 -7.77 -22.13
C THR A 364 26.91 -8.31 -20.83
N VAL A 365 26.93 -7.48 -19.80
CA VAL A 365 26.44 -7.82 -18.46
C VAL A 365 25.55 -6.69 -17.94
N VAL A 366 24.40 -7.08 -17.39
CA VAL A 366 23.52 -6.22 -16.60
C VAL A 366 23.54 -6.70 -15.15
N ASP A 367 23.83 -5.80 -14.23
CA ASP A 367 23.86 -6.06 -12.80
C ASP A 367 23.67 -4.76 -12.01
N SER A 368 23.63 -4.87 -10.67
CA SER A 368 23.28 -3.76 -9.77
C SER A 368 24.18 -2.52 -9.82
N ASN A 369 25.42 -2.60 -10.33
CA ASN A 369 26.32 -1.46 -10.51
C ASN A 369 27.46 -1.78 -11.49
N PHE A 370 28.13 -0.76 -12.04
CA PHE A 370 29.20 -0.92 -13.04
C PHE A 370 30.37 -1.80 -12.59
N LYS A 371 30.72 -1.79 -11.28
CA LYS A 371 31.80 -2.63 -10.77
C LYS A 371 31.40 -4.12 -10.77
N SER A 372 30.17 -4.41 -10.35
CA SER A 372 29.58 -5.75 -10.44
C SER A 372 29.51 -6.24 -11.89
N CYS A 373 29.03 -5.39 -12.80
CA CYS A 373 28.97 -5.74 -14.21
C CYS A 373 30.38 -5.98 -14.81
N GLN A 374 31.38 -5.17 -14.42
CA GLN A 374 32.78 -5.36 -14.80
C GLN A 374 33.35 -6.69 -14.29
N ASP A 375 33.11 -7.03 -13.03
CA ASP A 375 33.66 -8.24 -12.41
C ASP A 375 33.07 -9.51 -13.04
N VAL A 376 31.77 -9.51 -13.30
CA VAL A 376 31.07 -10.59 -14.01
C VAL A 376 31.54 -10.70 -15.47
N ALA A 377 31.66 -9.58 -16.19
CA ALA A 377 32.12 -9.58 -17.57
C ALA A 377 33.57 -10.07 -17.71
N ASN A 378 34.45 -9.67 -16.78
CA ASN A 378 35.83 -10.15 -16.72
C ASN A 378 35.88 -11.65 -16.40
N LYS A 379 35.03 -12.14 -15.51
CA LYS A 379 34.92 -13.57 -15.21
C LYS A 379 34.53 -14.38 -16.45
N VAL A 380 33.53 -13.91 -17.20
CA VAL A 380 33.06 -14.56 -18.45
C VAL A 380 34.14 -14.50 -19.54
N ALA A 381 34.83 -13.35 -19.69
CA ALA A 381 35.93 -13.19 -20.65
C ALA A 381 37.11 -14.13 -20.35
N ASN A 382 37.35 -14.44 -19.07
CA ASN A 382 38.37 -15.39 -18.65
C ASN A 382 38.01 -16.85 -19.00
N ILE A 383 36.73 -17.23 -18.93
CA ILE A 383 36.26 -18.59 -19.23
C ILE A 383 36.43 -18.92 -20.73
N ILE A 384 36.04 -18.02 -21.63
CA ILE A 384 36.13 -18.22 -23.09
C ILE A 384 37.59 -18.35 -23.51
N THR A 385 37.95 -19.37 -24.29
CA THR A 385 39.35 -19.64 -24.64
C THR A 385 39.55 -19.73 -26.15
N PHE A 386 40.54 -19.02 -26.69
CA PHE A 386 41.08 -19.20 -28.04
C PHE A 386 42.54 -18.69 -28.11
N PRO A 387 43.39 -19.25 -28.97
CA PRO A 387 44.76 -18.78 -29.17
C PRO A 387 44.82 -17.28 -29.48
N GLY A 388 45.68 -16.55 -28.77
CA GLY A 388 45.85 -15.11 -29.00
C GLY A 388 44.75 -14.21 -28.45
N LYS A 389 43.83 -14.73 -27.63
CA LYS A 389 42.76 -13.96 -26.97
C LYS A 389 43.32 -12.78 -26.20
N GLN A 390 42.83 -11.59 -26.52
CA GLN A 390 43.06 -10.37 -25.77
C GLN A 390 41.75 -9.64 -25.50
N PHE A 391 41.65 -9.05 -24.31
CA PHE A 391 40.53 -8.21 -23.90
C PHE A 391 41.04 -7.24 -22.84
N ARG A 392 40.34 -6.12 -22.67
CA ARG A 392 40.68 -5.11 -21.67
C ARG A 392 39.90 -5.38 -20.39
N THR A 393 40.59 -5.44 -19.25
CA THR A 393 39.98 -5.58 -17.92
C THR A 393 39.60 -4.23 -17.31
N ASP A 394 40.06 -3.14 -17.93
CA ASP A 394 39.92 -1.75 -17.48
C ASP A 394 38.78 -1.00 -18.20
N ILE A 395 37.90 -1.71 -18.91
CA ILE A 395 36.72 -1.10 -19.53
C ILE A 395 35.86 -0.49 -18.44
N GLY A 396 35.55 0.81 -18.57
CA GLY A 396 34.88 1.57 -17.51
C GLY A 396 35.75 1.89 -16.28
N GLN A 397 37.04 1.51 -16.22
CA GLN A 397 37.88 1.72 -15.02
C GLN A 397 38.18 3.20 -14.73
N LYS A 398 38.26 4.06 -15.76
CA LYS A 398 38.30 5.52 -15.57
C LYS A 398 36.97 6.07 -15.05
N MET A 399 35.84 5.46 -15.42
CA MET A 399 34.52 5.81 -14.92
C MET A 399 34.39 5.36 -13.45
N ILE A 400 34.79 4.13 -13.14
CA ILE A 400 34.88 3.58 -11.77
C ILE A 400 35.83 4.43 -10.92
N ALA A 401 36.99 4.85 -11.45
CA ALA A 401 37.95 5.69 -10.75
C ALA A 401 37.50 7.16 -10.62
N MET A 402 36.75 7.71 -11.58
CA MET A 402 36.13 9.05 -11.48
C MET A 402 34.98 9.05 -10.47
N LEU A 403 34.15 8.01 -10.46
CA LEU A 403 33.17 7.70 -9.41
C LEU A 403 33.84 7.48 -8.04
N SER A 404 35.16 7.24 -8.01
CA SER A 404 35.98 7.12 -6.79
C SER A 404 36.75 8.40 -6.40
N CYS A 405 36.75 9.47 -7.22
CA CYS A 405 37.68 10.61 -7.08
C CYS A 405 37.09 12.04 -7.25
N SER A 406 35.78 12.22 -7.30
CA SER A 406 35.18 13.47 -6.78
C SER A 406 35.12 13.36 -5.25
N PRO A 407 35.04 14.43 -4.44
CA PRO A 407 34.71 14.29 -3.02
C PRO A 407 33.22 13.94 -2.89
N LEU A 408 32.86 12.77 -3.41
CA LEU A 408 31.99 11.85 -2.72
C LEU A 408 32.97 10.88 -2.07
N THR A 409 33.02 11.03 -0.76
CA THR A 409 33.72 10.20 0.19
C THR A 409 33.55 8.72 -0.18
N SER A 410 34.55 7.90 0.15
CA SER A 410 34.45 6.45 0.06
C SER A 410 33.09 6.01 0.61
N ILE A 411 32.32 5.20 -0.13
CA ILE A 411 31.12 4.55 0.40
C ILE A 411 31.56 3.62 1.53
N SER A 412 31.67 4.21 2.70
CA SER A 412 31.59 3.52 3.96
C SER A 412 30.13 3.12 4.13
N TYR A 413 29.88 2.13 4.96
CA TYR A 413 28.53 1.75 5.40
C TYR A 413 27.68 2.98 5.78
N ALA A 414 28.32 4.09 6.20
CA ALA A 414 27.71 5.40 6.49
C ALA A 414 26.93 6.03 5.34
N GLU A 415 27.38 5.83 4.11
CA GLU A 415 26.78 6.45 2.93
C GLU A 415 25.71 5.57 2.28
N SER A 416 25.67 4.29 2.65
CA SER A 416 24.49 3.42 2.54
C SER A 416 23.38 3.83 3.51
N GLY A 417 23.53 4.97 4.20
CA GLY A 417 22.66 5.42 5.28
C GLY A 417 22.97 4.79 6.63
N VAL A 418 24.11 4.10 6.85
CA VAL A 418 24.41 3.39 8.11
C VAL A 418 25.77 3.77 8.70
N ASN A 419 25.86 4.86 9.46
CA ASN A 419 27.17 5.40 9.84
C ASN A 419 27.83 4.62 10.99
N VAL A 420 28.96 3.95 10.72
CA VAL A 420 29.65 3.06 11.69
C VAL A 420 30.32 3.84 12.81
N GLU A 421 30.95 4.98 12.53
CA GLU A 421 31.56 5.82 13.58
C GLU A 421 30.50 6.43 14.48
N GLU A 422 29.39 6.85 13.87
CA GLU A 422 28.21 7.36 14.55
C GLU A 422 27.46 6.28 15.34
N GLY A 423 27.38 5.06 14.80
CA GLY A 423 26.90 3.85 15.47
C GLY A 423 27.79 3.46 16.65
N ASN A 424 29.11 3.58 16.51
CA ASN A 424 30.07 3.36 17.59
C ASN A 424 29.91 4.40 18.71
N GLN A 425 29.73 5.69 18.38
CA GLN A 425 29.41 6.73 19.36
C GLN A 425 28.06 6.48 20.05
N PHE A 426 27.05 6.02 19.30
CA PHE A 426 25.77 5.61 19.88
C PHE A 426 25.95 4.45 20.87
N VAL A 427 26.70 3.41 20.48
CA VAL A 427 27.06 2.27 21.34
C VAL A 427 27.79 2.74 22.59
N ASP A 428 28.73 3.68 22.49
CA ASP A 428 29.44 4.26 23.64
C ASP A 428 28.50 5.00 24.61
N ASN A 429 27.51 5.72 24.10
CA ASN A 429 26.53 6.42 24.91
C ASN A 429 25.59 5.47 25.67
N ILE A 430 25.21 4.33 25.06
CA ILE A 430 24.31 3.36 25.71
C ILE A 430 25.04 2.34 26.60
N LYS A 431 26.36 2.16 26.45
CA LYS A 431 27.18 1.21 27.25
C LYS A 431 26.94 1.35 28.76
N GLN A 432 26.78 2.58 29.26
CA GLN A 432 26.53 2.81 30.69
C GLN A 432 25.19 2.25 31.16
N PHE A 433 24.15 2.31 30.32
CA PHE A 433 22.84 1.74 30.65
C PHE A 433 22.92 0.21 30.65
N VAL A 434 23.53 -0.37 29.61
CA VAL A 434 23.69 -1.83 29.47
C VAL A 434 24.52 -2.40 30.63
N GLN A 435 25.62 -1.74 31.01
CA GLN A 435 26.47 -2.18 32.14
C GLN A 435 25.71 -2.28 33.47
N LYS A 436 24.74 -1.39 33.72
CA LYS A 436 23.91 -1.43 34.94
C LYS A 436 23.01 -2.67 35.01
N THR A 437 22.75 -3.32 33.88
CA THR A 437 21.90 -4.52 33.83
C THR A 437 22.66 -5.82 34.14
N LEU A 438 24.00 -5.81 34.03
CA LEU A 438 24.80 -7.03 34.09
C LEU A 438 24.70 -7.72 35.45
N GLN A 439 24.42 -9.02 35.42
CA GLN A 439 24.40 -9.89 36.59
C GLN A 439 25.65 -10.79 36.67
N PRO A 440 25.98 -11.29 37.87
CA PRO A 440 27.00 -12.32 38.03
C PRO A 440 26.68 -13.53 37.12
N GLY A 441 27.57 -13.82 36.17
CA GLY A 441 27.36 -14.87 35.17
C GLY A 441 27.21 -14.38 33.73
N THR A 442 27.09 -13.08 33.48
CA THR A 442 27.10 -12.50 32.12
C THR A 442 28.38 -11.71 31.89
N TYR A 443 29.22 -12.15 30.94
CA TYR A 443 30.64 -11.75 30.88
C TYR A 443 31.06 -10.92 29.65
N GLN A 444 30.15 -10.51 28.77
CA GLN A 444 30.53 -9.70 27.60
C GLN A 444 29.37 -8.82 27.11
N ILE A 445 29.69 -7.59 26.71
CA ILE A 445 28.85 -6.70 25.91
C ILE A 445 29.65 -6.36 24.64
N GLY A 446 29.02 -6.42 23.46
CA GLY A 446 29.61 -5.93 22.20
C GLY A 446 30.53 -6.89 21.45
N GLY A 447 30.44 -8.20 21.68
CA GLY A 447 30.97 -9.23 20.76
C GLY A 447 29.85 -9.81 19.89
N PHE A 448 30.20 -10.61 18.86
CA PHE A 448 29.23 -11.36 18.01
C PHE A 448 28.26 -12.29 18.79
N GLY A 449 28.38 -12.35 20.12
CA GLY A 449 27.49 -13.02 21.05
C GLY A 449 27.92 -12.76 22.50
N ALA A 450 27.11 -13.19 23.45
CA ALA A 450 27.40 -13.11 24.88
C ALA A 450 27.46 -14.50 25.53
N MET A 451 28.38 -14.67 26.48
CA MET A 451 28.48 -15.89 27.28
C MET A 451 27.70 -15.75 28.59
N ILE A 452 26.95 -16.79 28.92
CA ILE A 452 26.13 -16.88 30.14
C ILE A 452 26.57 -18.11 30.93
N ASP A 453 27.16 -17.92 32.12
CA ASP A 453 27.45 -19.01 33.06
C ASP A 453 26.25 -19.27 33.97
N LEU A 454 25.47 -20.30 33.63
CA LEU A 454 24.29 -20.71 34.38
C LEU A 454 24.60 -21.10 35.84
N ARG A 455 25.83 -21.51 36.15
CA ARG A 455 26.23 -21.84 37.53
C ARG A 455 26.30 -20.60 38.40
N ALA A 456 26.69 -19.45 37.85
CA ALA A 456 26.71 -18.18 38.57
C ALA A 456 25.30 -17.67 38.91
N PHE A 457 24.29 -18.12 38.16
CA PHE A 457 22.87 -17.91 38.47
C PHE A 457 22.30 -18.94 39.46
N ASN A 458 23.15 -19.82 40.02
CA ASN A 458 22.80 -20.92 40.91
C ASN A 458 21.89 -22.01 40.28
N PHE A 459 22.00 -22.23 38.96
CA PHE A 459 21.32 -23.36 38.33
C PHE A 459 22.16 -24.64 38.41
N SER A 460 21.54 -25.73 38.84
CA SER A 460 22.16 -27.07 38.94
C SER A 460 21.84 -27.94 37.73
N TYR A 461 20.56 -27.97 37.31
CA TYR A 461 20.07 -28.74 36.17
C TYR A 461 19.24 -27.84 35.24
N PRO A 462 19.91 -26.89 34.55
CA PRO A 462 19.23 -25.86 33.79
C PRO A 462 18.54 -26.42 32.55
N GLN A 463 17.35 -25.88 32.27
CA GLN A 463 16.68 -25.94 30.97
C GLN A 463 16.48 -24.52 30.46
N LEU A 464 16.70 -24.30 29.17
CA LEU A 464 16.51 -23.00 28.53
C LEU A 464 15.08 -22.85 28.03
N VAL A 465 14.55 -21.64 28.18
CA VAL A 465 13.29 -21.18 27.60
C VAL A 465 13.60 -19.90 26.86
N ILE A 466 13.23 -19.82 25.59
CA ILE A 466 13.52 -18.69 24.71
C ILE A 466 12.18 -18.16 24.21
N GLY A 467 11.98 -16.85 24.34
CA GLY A 467 10.78 -16.17 23.86
C GLY A 467 11.17 -14.90 23.12
N MET A 468 10.49 -14.63 22.00
CA MET A 468 10.76 -13.47 21.16
C MET A 468 9.43 -12.84 20.75
N ASP A 469 9.36 -11.51 20.84
CA ASP A 469 8.21 -10.72 20.44
C ASP A 469 8.65 -9.28 20.14
N GLY A 470 7.76 -8.48 19.56
CA GLY A 470 7.97 -7.07 19.26
C GLY A 470 6.96 -6.15 19.92
N VAL A 471 7.10 -4.85 19.65
CA VAL A 471 6.15 -3.82 20.13
C VAL A 471 4.96 -3.69 19.17
N GLY A 472 5.13 -4.02 17.89
CA GLY A 472 4.08 -3.90 16.90
C GLY A 472 3.66 -2.45 16.67
N THR A 473 2.40 -2.22 16.27
CA THR A 473 1.98 -0.90 15.75
C THR A 473 1.83 0.21 16.80
N LYS A 474 2.15 -0.06 18.08
CA LYS A 474 2.29 0.97 19.12
C LYS A 474 3.45 1.93 18.85
N ILE A 475 4.49 1.48 18.13
CA ILE A 475 5.62 2.32 17.70
C ILE A 475 5.17 3.56 16.90
N GLU A 476 4.10 3.43 16.11
CA GLU A 476 3.56 4.53 15.32
C GLU A 476 2.89 5.59 16.21
N VAL A 477 2.29 5.18 17.34
CA VAL A 477 1.78 6.14 18.34
C VAL A 477 2.94 6.87 19.01
N ALA A 478 4.01 6.15 19.36
CA ALA A 478 5.22 6.73 19.94
C ALA A 478 5.86 7.77 19.01
N THR A 479 6.01 7.43 17.73
CA THR A 479 6.51 8.32 16.68
C THR A 479 5.64 9.56 16.52
N LYS A 480 4.31 9.42 16.47
CA LYS A 480 3.40 10.58 16.34
C LYS A 480 3.37 11.46 17.58
N CYS A 481 3.61 10.91 18.77
CA CYS A 481 3.70 11.67 20.01
C CYS A 481 5.11 12.21 20.29
N GLN A 482 6.12 11.78 19.53
CA GLN A 482 7.55 12.04 19.80
C GLN A 482 7.95 11.65 21.24
N ASN A 483 7.40 10.53 21.73
CA ASN A 483 7.67 10.02 23.07
C ASN A 483 8.02 8.53 23.02
N PHE A 484 9.26 8.21 23.36
CA PHE A 484 9.85 6.86 23.24
C PHE A 484 10.21 6.24 24.60
N THR A 485 9.99 6.95 25.71
CA THR A 485 10.58 6.63 27.04
C THR A 485 10.14 5.30 27.63
N ASN A 486 9.03 4.73 27.15
CA ASN A 486 8.43 3.50 27.68
C ASN A 486 8.45 2.33 26.68
N ILE A 487 8.98 2.53 25.47
CA ILE A 487 8.90 1.50 24.43
C ILE A 487 9.79 0.29 24.75
N GLY A 488 10.90 0.50 25.44
CA GLY A 488 11.75 -0.59 25.91
C GLY A 488 11.08 -1.45 26.98
N TYR A 489 10.19 -0.88 27.81
CA TYR A 489 9.36 -1.67 28.71
C TYR A 489 8.39 -2.56 27.94
N ASP A 490 7.79 -2.03 26.86
CA ASP A 490 6.89 -2.81 26.03
C ASP A 490 7.60 -4.03 25.42
N VAL A 491 8.76 -3.86 24.76
CA VAL A 491 9.47 -4.99 24.12
C VAL A 491 9.95 -6.03 25.14
N VAL A 492 10.47 -5.59 26.30
CA VAL A 492 10.95 -6.49 27.34
C VAL A 492 9.79 -7.24 27.98
N ALA A 493 8.73 -6.54 28.39
CA ALA A 493 7.57 -7.12 29.05
C ALA A 493 6.89 -8.18 28.16
N MET A 494 6.76 -7.91 26.86
CA MET A 494 6.20 -8.86 25.89
C MET A 494 6.94 -10.20 25.89
N CYS A 495 8.27 -10.19 25.91
CA CYS A 495 9.05 -11.43 25.88
C CYS A 495 9.19 -12.09 27.27
N VAL A 496 9.47 -11.31 28.32
CA VAL A 496 9.77 -11.89 29.64
C VAL A 496 8.53 -12.50 30.30
N ASN A 497 7.35 -11.92 30.08
CA ASN A 497 6.10 -12.48 30.59
C ASN A 497 5.70 -13.76 29.85
N ASP A 498 6.10 -13.94 28.59
CA ASP A 498 5.86 -15.17 27.84
C ASP A 498 6.72 -16.32 28.36
N VAL A 499 8.02 -16.09 28.57
CA VAL A 499 8.90 -17.12 29.17
C VAL A 499 8.55 -17.40 30.63
N LEU A 500 7.98 -16.43 31.36
CA LEU A 500 7.42 -16.64 32.70
C LEU A 500 6.29 -17.69 32.68
N CYS A 501 5.48 -17.75 31.61
CA CYS A 501 4.42 -18.74 31.48
C CYS A 501 4.93 -20.18 31.43
N HIS A 502 6.24 -20.38 31.23
CA HIS A 502 6.93 -21.68 31.33
C HIS A 502 7.62 -21.92 32.67
N CYS A 503 7.29 -21.13 33.70
CA CYS A 503 7.96 -21.13 35.00
C CYS A 503 9.48 -20.88 34.88
N ALA A 504 9.89 -20.01 33.94
CA ALA A 504 11.30 -19.69 33.72
C ALA A 504 11.67 -18.31 34.29
N ARG A 505 12.91 -18.19 34.76
CA ARG A 505 13.52 -16.93 35.19
C ARG A 505 14.25 -16.31 33.99
N PRO A 506 13.90 -15.10 33.52
CA PRO A 506 14.73 -14.35 32.58
C PRO A 506 16.13 -14.16 33.15
N ILE A 507 17.16 -14.43 32.36
CA ILE A 507 18.56 -14.25 32.75
C ILE A 507 19.29 -13.31 31.81
N ALA A 508 18.88 -13.26 30.54
CA ALA A 508 19.42 -12.34 29.57
C ALA A 508 18.36 -11.89 28.55
N PHE A 509 18.59 -10.76 27.91
CA PHE A 509 17.73 -10.18 26.90
C PHE A 509 18.57 -9.63 25.74
N LEU A 510 18.09 -9.84 24.51
CA LEU A 510 18.62 -9.22 23.31
C LEU A 510 17.56 -8.38 22.62
N ASP A 511 17.93 -7.22 22.11
CA ASP A 511 17.08 -6.36 21.29
C ASP A 511 17.51 -6.35 19.82
N TYR A 512 16.56 -6.08 18.94
CA TYR A 512 16.77 -5.91 17.51
C TYR A 512 16.04 -4.64 17.08
N TYR A 513 16.77 -3.54 17.05
CA TYR A 513 16.28 -2.22 16.65
C TYR A 513 16.60 -1.99 15.17
N VAL A 514 15.58 -1.76 14.36
CA VAL A 514 15.74 -1.48 12.92
C VAL A 514 15.10 -0.17 12.55
N CYS A 515 15.69 0.56 11.61
CA CYS A 515 15.13 1.82 11.14
C CYS A 515 15.55 2.13 9.71
N GLY A 516 14.80 2.97 9.00
CA GLY A 516 15.23 3.45 7.69
C GLY A 516 16.37 4.46 7.81
N ARG A 517 16.35 5.27 8.88
CA ARG A 517 17.46 6.14 9.29
C ARG A 517 17.50 6.27 10.82
N LEU A 518 18.69 6.17 11.41
CA LEU A 518 18.88 6.17 12.85
C LEU A 518 18.75 7.57 13.43
N ASN A 519 17.67 7.78 14.19
CA ASN A 519 17.56 8.90 15.11
C ASN A 519 18.20 8.50 16.45
N ARG A 520 19.47 8.88 16.67
CA ARG A 520 20.24 8.47 17.86
C ARG A 520 19.61 8.90 19.17
N THR A 521 19.00 10.08 19.22
CA THR A 521 18.35 10.58 20.45
C THR A 521 17.15 9.72 20.80
N ALA A 522 16.31 9.39 19.81
CA ALA A 522 15.17 8.50 20.01
C ALA A 522 15.63 7.08 20.36
N ALA A 523 16.60 6.53 19.62
CA ALA A 523 17.14 5.19 19.85
C ALA A 523 17.79 5.07 21.25
N ALA A 524 18.49 6.10 21.72
CA ALA A 524 19.12 6.09 23.04
C ALA A 524 18.06 6.05 24.16
N VAL A 525 16.97 6.81 24.01
CA VAL A 525 15.83 6.78 24.93
C VAL A 525 15.17 5.39 24.93
N VAL A 526 15.01 4.77 23.76
CA VAL A 526 14.48 3.40 23.66
C VAL A 526 15.40 2.42 24.40
N VAL A 527 16.69 2.40 24.11
CA VAL A 527 17.65 1.47 24.75
C VAL A 527 17.77 1.72 26.26
N GLU A 528 17.75 2.98 26.71
CA GLU A 528 17.70 3.31 28.13
C GLU A 528 16.47 2.67 28.80
N SER A 529 15.31 2.76 28.14
CA SER A 529 14.09 2.12 28.63
C SER A 529 14.12 0.59 28.57
N VAL A 530 14.81 -0.02 27.59
CA VAL A 530 15.04 -1.48 27.53
C VAL A 530 15.90 -1.91 28.73
N ALA A 531 16.98 -1.17 29.01
CA ALA A 531 17.87 -1.45 30.13
C ALA A 531 17.14 -1.33 31.48
N ALA A 532 16.33 -0.29 31.65
CA ALA A 532 15.49 -0.10 32.84
C ALA A 532 14.51 -1.27 33.04
N ALA A 533 13.85 -1.71 31.96
CA ALA A 533 12.94 -2.85 31.97
C ALA A 533 13.65 -4.18 32.26
N CYS A 534 14.88 -4.39 31.75
CA CYS A 534 15.69 -5.57 32.06
C CYS A 534 16.07 -5.62 33.55
N ILE A 535 16.40 -4.47 34.15
CA ILE A 535 16.67 -4.36 35.59
C ILE A 535 15.43 -4.77 36.39
N GLU A 536 14.25 -4.28 36.02
CA GLU A 536 12.98 -4.64 36.67
C GLU A 536 12.63 -6.13 36.51
N ALA A 537 12.82 -6.69 35.31
CA ALA A 537 12.63 -8.11 35.03
C ALA A 537 13.68 -9.01 35.71
N GLY A 538 14.80 -8.43 36.15
CA GLY A 538 15.89 -9.15 36.77
C GLY A 538 16.69 -9.99 35.77
N CYS A 539 16.97 -9.46 34.58
CA CYS A 539 17.88 -10.04 33.57
C CYS A 539 18.93 -9.03 33.08
N SER A 540 20.00 -9.54 32.46
CA SER A 540 21.02 -8.71 31.81
C SER A 540 20.60 -8.36 30.38
N LEU A 541 20.71 -7.11 29.96
CA LEU A 541 20.75 -6.73 28.55
C LEU A 541 22.15 -7.10 28.04
N ILE A 542 22.26 -8.15 27.23
CA ILE A 542 23.55 -8.74 26.83
C ILE A 542 24.00 -8.32 25.43
N GLY A 543 23.23 -7.46 24.78
CA GLY A 543 23.50 -6.93 23.46
C GLY A 543 22.36 -7.20 22.49
N GLY A 544 22.44 -6.55 21.35
CA GLY A 544 21.43 -6.57 20.30
C GLY A 544 21.99 -5.99 19.02
N GLU A 545 21.19 -5.99 17.96
CA GLU A 545 21.56 -5.33 16.70
C GLU A 545 20.81 -4.00 16.60
N THR A 546 21.52 -2.94 16.22
CA THR A 546 20.91 -1.70 15.73
C THR A 546 21.25 -1.60 14.25
N ALA A 547 20.27 -1.80 13.38
CA ALA A 547 20.49 -1.80 11.94
C ALA A 547 19.72 -0.66 11.26
N GLU A 548 20.43 0.14 10.46
CA GLU A 548 19.80 1.02 9.49
C GLU A 548 19.60 0.23 8.19
N MET A 549 18.36 0.19 7.70
CA MET A 549 17.92 -0.57 6.53
C MET A 549 17.16 0.33 5.55
N PRO A 550 17.81 1.37 4.99
CA PRO A 550 17.18 2.23 4.00
C PRO A 550 16.76 1.41 2.77
N GLY A 551 15.56 1.69 2.25
CA GLY A 551 14.94 0.94 1.16
C GLY A 551 14.07 -0.24 1.62
N VAL A 552 14.25 -0.73 2.86
CA VAL A 552 13.28 -1.64 3.53
C VAL A 552 12.31 -0.82 4.38
N TYR A 553 12.85 0.12 5.16
CA TYR A 553 12.08 1.08 5.94
C TYR A 553 12.26 2.49 5.36
N ASN A 554 11.20 3.29 5.37
CA ASN A 554 11.30 4.72 5.06
C ASN A 554 12.13 5.45 6.14
N THR A 555 12.65 6.64 5.81
CA THR A 555 13.56 7.41 6.69
C THR A 555 13.05 7.66 8.11
N GLU A 556 11.74 7.76 8.32
CA GLU A 556 11.13 7.97 9.64
C GLU A 556 10.59 6.67 10.29
N GLN A 557 10.59 5.56 9.55
CA GLN A 557 10.09 4.28 10.03
C GLN A 557 11.18 3.51 10.78
N TRP A 558 10.75 2.84 11.83
CA TRP A 558 11.58 2.00 12.68
C TRP A 558 10.72 0.92 13.32
N ASP A 559 11.37 -0.14 13.78
CA ASP A 559 10.77 -1.25 14.52
C ASP A 559 11.73 -1.76 15.58
N ILE A 560 11.20 -2.44 16.59
CA ILE A 560 11.98 -3.08 17.64
C ILE A 560 11.36 -4.42 18.04
N ALA A 561 12.20 -5.45 18.00
CA ALA A 561 11.92 -6.76 18.52
C ALA A 561 12.89 -7.11 19.66
N GLY A 562 12.51 -8.07 20.49
CA GLY A 562 13.32 -8.53 21.60
C GLY A 562 13.31 -10.04 21.73
N CYS A 563 14.32 -10.59 22.39
CA CYS A 563 14.48 -12.01 22.67
C CYS A 563 14.89 -12.19 24.13
N ALA A 564 14.01 -12.76 24.93
CA ALA A 564 14.27 -13.16 26.30
C ALA A 564 14.90 -14.56 26.33
N ILE A 565 16.09 -14.65 26.92
CA ILE A 565 16.72 -15.90 27.30
C ILE A 565 16.42 -16.14 28.78
N ALA A 566 15.64 -17.17 29.06
CA ALA A 566 15.27 -17.58 30.39
C ALA A 566 15.76 -18.98 30.71
N CYS A 567 15.91 -19.25 32.00
CA CYS A 567 16.32 -20.55 32.49
C CYS A 567 15.43 -20.99 33.66
N ARG A 568 15.22 -22.29 33.75
CA ARG A 568 14.55 -22.95 34.86
C ARG A 568 15.32 -24.19 35.28
N GLU A 569 15.07 -24.62 36.51
CA GLU A 569 15.48 -25.94 36.94
C GLU A 569 14.55 -27.01 36.38
N SER A 570 15.12 -28.17 36.06
CA SER A 570 14.36 -29.36 35.65
C SER A 570 13.33 -29.81 36.70
N HIS A 571 13.58 -29.54 37.98
CA HIS A 571 12.67 -29.87 39.09
C HIS A 571 11.58 -28.83 39.34
N TRP A 572 11.64 -27.63 38.74
CA TRP A 572 10.53 -26.69 38.80
C TRP A 572 9.35 -27.22 37.99
N PRO A 573 8.12 -26.73 38.19
CA PRO A 573 6.99 -27.15 37.38
C PRO A 573 7.12 -26.78 35.90
N THR A 574 6.75 -27.71 35.00
CA THR A 574 6.55 -27.41 33.57
C THR A 574 5.10 -27.06 33.34
N LEU A 575 4.80 -25.78 33.11
CA LEU A 575 3.45 -25.32 32.84
C LEU A 575 3.08 -25.50 31.35
N PRO A 576 1.80 -25.77 31.02
CA PRO A 576 0.70 -26.00 31.97
C PRO A 576 0.76 -27.39 32.62
N LEU A 577 0.33 -27.48 33.89
CA LEU A 577 0.14 -28.75 34.61
C LEU A 577 -1.28 -29.30 34.36
N THR A 578 -1.68 -29.44 33.09
CA THR A 578 -3.06 -29.78 32.69
C THR A 578 -3.62 -30.99 33.44
N SER A 579 -2.79 -32.02 33.64
CA SER A 579 -3.16 -33.24 34.36
C SER A 579 -3.48 -33.05 35.86
N LYS A 580 -3.07 -31.93 36.45
CA LYS A 580 -3.37 -31.53 37.83
C LYS A 580 -4.54 -30.56 37.95
N ILE A 581 -4.96 -29.93 36.85
CA ILE A 581 -6.12 -29.05 36.84
C ILE A 581 -7.39 -29.88 37.05
N ARG A 582 -8.26 -29.40 37.93
CA ARG A 582 -9.54 -30.01 38.29
C ARG A 582 -10.67 -29.02 38.06
N GLU A 583 -11.88 -29.56 37.98
CA GLU A 583 -13.09 -28.75 38.05
C GLU A 583 -13.10 -27.91 39.33
N GLU A 584 -13.69 -26.72 39.24
CA GLU A 584 -13.74 -25.68 40.28
C GLU A 584 -12.40 -25.01 40.64
N ASP A 585 -11.29 -25.38 40.01
CA ASP A 585 -10.04 -24.62 40.15
C ASP A 585 -10.25 -23.18 39.68
N ILE A 586 -9.57 -22.25 40.35
CA ILE A 586 -9.89 -20.82 40.29
C ILE A 586 -9.02 -20.14 39.24
N VAL A 587 -9.66 -19.30 38.44
CA VAL A 587 -9.03 -18.47 37.42
C VAL A 587 -8.83 -17.08 38.00
N ILE A 588 -7.59 -16.64 38.07
CA ILE A 588 -7.17 -15.37 38.65
C ILE A 588 -6.57 -14.48 37.56
N GLY A 589 -7.00 -13.22 37.48
CA GLY A 589 -6.46 -12.22 36.56
C GLY A 589 -5.69 -11.13 37.32
N LEU A 590 -4.47 -10.83 36.88
CA LEU A 590 -3.69 -9.69 37.36
C LEU A 590 -3.94 -8.49 36.45
N SER A 591 -4.06 -7.30 37.04
CA SER A 591 -4.37 -6.08 36.31
C SER A 591 -3.22 -5.64 35.40
N SER A 592 -3.55 -5.16 34.21
CA SER A 592 -2.61 -4.42 33.35
C SER A 592 -2.57 -2.92 33.68
N SER A 593 -1.52 -2.25 33.20
CA SER A 593 -1.35 -0.79 33.24
C SER A 593 -2.18 -0.03 32.19
N GLY A 594 -2.73 -0.74 31.21
CA GLY A 594 -3.39 -0.20 30.03
C GLY A 594 -3.42 -1.21 28.89
N LEU A 595 -3.39 -0.71 27.65
CA LEU A 595 -3.21 -1.57 26.48
C LEU A 595 -1.80 -2.14 26.47
N HIS A 596 -1.69 -3.45 26.26
CA HIS A 596 -0.43 -4.05 25.85
C HIS A 596 -0.14 -3.70 24.38
N SER A 597 1.06 -3.97 23.90
CA SER A 597 1.57 -3.49 22.59
C SER A 597 0.75 -3.92 21.35
N ASN A 598 -0.17 -4.88 21.51
CA ASN A 598 -1.06 -5.38 20.47
C ASN A 598 -2.40 -4.61 20.37
N GLY A 599 -3.08 -4.70 19.21
CA GLY A 599 -4.40 -4.10 18.98
C GLY A 599 -4.41 -2.61 18.59
N PHE A 600 -3.23 -1.99 18.51
CA PHE A 600 -3.07 -0.57 18.18
C PHE A 600 -3.55 -0.20 16.77
N SER A 601 -3.54 -1.13 15.81
CA SER A 601 -4.11 -0.89 14.46
C SER A 601 -5.62 -0.63 14.50
N LEU A 602 -6.36 -1.40 15.30
CA LEU A 602 -7.79 -1.21 15.50
C LEU A 602 -8.05 0.10 16.25
N LEU A 603 -7.35 0.35 17.35
CA LEU A 603 -7.44 1.59 18.11
C LEU A 603 -7.20 2.84 17.23
N ARG A 604 -6.13 2.84 16.41
CA ARG A 604 -5.83 3.97 15.52
C ARG A 604 -6.93 4.21 14.50
N THR A 605 -7.57 3.14 14.02
CA THR A 605 -8.74 3.23 13.14
C THR A 605 -9.92 3.89 13.87
N VAL A 606 -10.17 3.50 15.12
CA VAL A 606 -11.20 4.13 15.99
C VAL A 606 -10.92 5.62 16.19
N MET A 607 -9.68 5.99 16.54
CA MET A 607 -9.29 7.39 16.72
C MET A 607 -9.46 8.19 15.42
N LYS A 608 -8.97 7.67 14.29
CA LYS A 608 -9.07 8.33 12.98
C LYS A 608 -10.53 8.55 12.57
N LYS A 609 -11.40 7.55 12.72
CA LYS A 609 -12.84 7.66 12.40
C LYS A 609 -13.57 8.70 13.25
N ASN A 610 -13.12 8.92 14.48
CA ASN A 610 -13.70 9.90 15.40
C ASN A 610 -12.97 11.26 15.40
N GLY A 611 -11.95 11.43 14.54
CA GLY A 611 -11.20 12.69 14.44
C GLY A 611 -10.39 13.06 15.70
N VAL A 612 -10.10 12.08 16.57
CA VAL A 612 -9.38 12.30 17.83
C VAL A 612 -7.87 12.28 17.59
N LYS A 613 -7.17 13.27 18.11
CA LYS A 613 -5.70 13.39 18.05
C LYS A 613 -5.08 12.86 19.34
N TYR A 614 -3.82 12.43 19.27
CA TYR A 614 -3.09 11.99 20.46
C TYR A 614 -2.86 13.10 21.50
N THR A 615 -2.84 14.36 21.05
CA THR A 615 -2.69 15.55 21.90
C THR A 615 -3.98 15.96 22.60
N ASP A 616 -5.12 15.38 22.24
CA ASP A 616 -6.39 15.70 22.87
C ASP A 616 -6.43 15.09 24.27
N ASN A 617 -7.02 15.80 25.22
CA ASN A 617 -7.27 15.28 26.56
C ASN A 617 -8.27 14.14 26.51
N VAL A 618 -8.08 13.14 27.37
CA VAL A 618 -9.05 12.06 27.49
C VAL A 618 -10.33 12.56 28.16
N PRO A 619 -11.50 12.06 27.76
CA PRO A 619 -12.77 12.57 28.29
C PRO A 619 -13.03 12.38 29.79
N TRP A 620 -12.36 11.41 30.40
CA TRP A 620 -12.52 11.09 31.83
C TRP A 620 -11.49 11.79 32.71
N ASP A 621 -10.46 12.42 32.13
CA ASP A 621 -9.43 13.17 32.86
C ASP A 621 -8.83 14.27 31.97
N ASN A 622 -9.20 15.52 32.26
CA ASN A 622 -8.75 16.68 31.49
C ASN A 622 -7.27 17.04 31.67
N ASN A 623 -6.53 16.33 32.52
CA ASN A 623 -5.09 16.57 32.72
C ASN A 623 -4.20 15.57 31.97
N ILE A 624 -4.80 14.58 31.30
CA ILE A 624 -4.06 13.50 30.64
C ILE A 624 -4.51 13.41 29.19
N THR A 625 -3.55 13.30 28.28
CA THR A 625 -3.80 13.16 26.84
C THR A 625 -4.00 11.69 26.43
N PHE A 626 -4.61 11.48 25.26
CA PHE A 626 -4.67 10.14 24.66
C PHE A 626 -3.26 9.56 24.48
N GLY A 627 -2.29 10.35 24.00
CA GLY A 627 -0.91 9.90 23.81
C GLY A 627 -0.29 9.35 25.10
N GLU A 628 -0.45 10.05 26.23
CA GLU A 628 0.07 9.62 27.54
C GLU A 628 -0.55 8.31 28.04
N ILE A 629 -1.86 8.13 27.87
CA ILE A 629 -2.53 6.87 28.26
C ILE A 629 -2.13 5.70 27.37
N LEU A 630 -2.01 5.95 26.06
CA LEU A 630 -1.68 4.93 25.08
C LEU A 630 -0.21 4.50 25.16
N LEU A 631 0.69 5.38 25.62
CA LEU A 631 2.11 5.10 25.79
C LEU A 631 2.47 4.64 27.22
N ARG A 632 1.48 4.27 28.04
CA ARG A 632 1.75 3.57 29.30
C ARG A 632 2.46 2.24 28.99
N PRO A 633 3.52 1.88 29.73
CA PRO A 633 4.31 0.69 29.46
C PRO A 633 3.52 -0.57 29.80
N THR A 634 3.71 -1.64 29.02
CA THR A 634 3.27 -3.00 29.38
C THR A 634 3.93 -3.43 30.69
N ARG A 635 3.14 -4.01 31.61
CA ARG A 635 3.60 -4.37 32.96
C ARG A 635 4.45 -5.65 32.95
N ILE A 636 5.49 -5.68 33.77
CA ILE A 636 6.36 -6.86 33.99
C ILE A 636 5.90 -7.60 35.26
N TYR A 637 5.64 -8.91 35.16
CA TYR A 637 5.07 -9.69 36.29
C TYR A 637 6.07 -10.63 36.98
N ILE A 638 7.32 -10.68 36.51
CA ILE A 638 8.33 -11.68 36.90
C ILE A 638 8.49 -11.79 38.42
N LYS A 639 8.82 -10.66 39.06
CA LYS A 639 9.19 -10.61 40.48
C LYS A 639 8.10 -11.17 41.40
N ASN A 640 6.85 -10.87 41.09
CA ASN A 640 5.73 -11.16 41.98
C ASN A 640 5.13 -12.54 41.68
N VAL A 641 5.20 -13.04 40.44
CA VAL A 641 4.56 -14.29 40.04
C VAL A 641 5.50 -15.49 40.08
N LEU A 642 6.76 -15.34 39.65
CA LEU A 642 7.71 -16.45 39.55
C LEU A 642 7.88 -17.27 40.85
N PRO A 643 7.92 -16.68 42.07
CA PRO A 643 7.98 -17.46 43.31
C PRO A 643 6.82 -18.43 43.48
N LEU A 644 5.59 -18.03 43.11
CA LEU A 644 4.41 -18.89 43.20
C LEU A 644 4.44 -20.04 42.18
N LEU A 645 5.00 -19.78 40.99
CA LEU A 645 5.16 -20.81 39.96
C LEU A 645 6.14 -21.89 40.43
N LYS A 646 7.29 -21.49 41.01
CA LYS A 646 8.31 -22.41 41.54
C LYS A 646 7.78 -23.28 42.66
N ASP A 647 6.96 -22.72 43.55
CA ASP A 647 6.32 -23.45 44.65
C ASP A 647 5.24 -24.46 44.18
N GLY A 648 4.92 -24.49 42.88
CA GLY A 648 3.88 -25.37 42.33
C GLY A 648 2.45 -25.02 42.77
N LYS A 649 2.25 -23.80 43.27
CA LYS A 649 0.94 -23.28 43.73
C LYS A 649 0.07 -22.80 42.56
N VAL A 650 0.67 -22.61 41.40
CA VAL A 650 0.00 -22.24 40.15
C VAL A 650 0.06 -23.41 39.19
N LEU A 651 -1.09 -23.77 38.62
CA LEU A 651 -1.24 -24.92 37.72
C LEU A 651 -1.03 -24.53 36.27
N ALA A 652 -1.35 -23.30 35.88
CA ALA A 652 -1.08 -22.77 34.55
C ALA A 652 -1.06 -21.24 34.56
N CYS A 653 -0.39 -20.65 33.56
CA CYS A 653 -0.16 -19.23 33.43
C CYS A 653 -0.28 -18.82 31.95
N ALA A 654 -0.96 -17.70 31.67
CA ALA A 654 -1.03 -17.12 30.34
C ALA A 654 -0.82 -15.60 30.40
N HIS A 655 0.04 -15.12 29.51
CA HIS A 655 0.20 -13.69 29.24
C HIS A 655 -0.85 -13.23 28.23
N ILE A 656 -1.59 -12.19 28.60
CA ILE A 656 -2.73 -11.72 27.80
C ILE A 656 -2.26 -10.57 26.91
N THR A 657 -2.09 -10.86 25.62
CA THR A 657 -1.52 -9.92 24.63
C THR A 657 -2.41 -9.82 23.39
N GLY A 658 -1.86 -9.99 22.18
CA GLY A 658 -2.63 -10.15 20.95
C GLY A 658 -3.44 -11.45 21.00
N GLY A 659 -4.69 -11.42 20.53
CA GLY A 659 -5.64 -12.52 20.76
C GLY A 659 -6.42 -12.41 22.09
N GLY A 660 -6.09 -11.41 22.93
CA GLY A 660 -6.88 -11.02 24.10
C GLY A 660 -7.10 -12.16 25.10
N LEU A 661 -8.18 -12.08 25.88
CA LEU A 661 -8.56 -13.13 26.83
C LEU A 661 -9.07 -14.39 26.14
N VAL A 662 -9.53 -14.30 24.88
CA VAL A 662 -10.11 -15.45 24.18
C VAL A 662 -9.04 -16.39 23.64
N GLU A 663 -7.99 -15.91 22.97
CA GLU A 663 -7.01 -16.81 22.38
C GLU A 663 -5.90 -17.18 23.35
N ASN A 664 -5.45 -16.23 24.18
CA ASN A 664 -4.34 -16.47 25.09
C ASN A 664 -4.71 -17.40 26.25
N SER A 665 -5.94 -17.32 26.75
CA SER A 665 -6.37 -18.15 27.87
C SER A 665 -6.47 -19.63 27.52
N ILE A 666 -6.56 -20.01 26.23
CA ILE A 666 -6.56 -21.42 25.81
C ILE A 666 -5.17 -22.06 26.00
N ARG A 667 -4.10 -21.25 25.97
CA ARG A 667 -2.70 -21.71 26.09
C ARG A 667 -2.37 -22.35 27.44
N VAL A 668 -3.28 -22.25 28.42
CA VAL A 668 -3.16 -22.86 29.75
C VAL A 668 -3.53 -24.36 29.79
N PHE A 669 -3.86 -24.94 28.64
CA PHE A 669 -4.18 -26.35 28.51
C PHE A 669 -3.38 -27.04 27.40
N ASP A 670 -3.18 -28.36 27.56
CA ASP A 670 -2.77 -29.23 26.46
C ASP A 670 -3.92 -29.45 25.44
N LYS A 671 -3.56 -29.73 24.18
CA LYS A 671 -4.48 -29.77 23.02
C LYS A 671 -5.73 -30.65 23.20
N ASP A 672 -5.61 -31.77 23.90
CA ASP A 672 -6.68 -32.78 24.03
C ASP A 672 -7.47 -32.70 25.36
N THR A 673 -7.39 -31.57 26.07
CA THR A 673 -8.08 -31.43 27.35
C THR A 673 -9.61 -31.45 27.21
N LYS A 674 -10.27 -32.10 28.17
CA LYS A 674 -11.73 -32.05 28.40
C LYS A 674 -12.14 -30.94 29.36
N LEU A 675 -11.26 -29.96 29.61
CA LEU A 675 -11.51 -28.82 30.47
C LEU A 675 -11.82 -27.56 29.64
N LYS A 676 -12.64 -26.68 30.21
CA LYS A 676 -12.89 -25.31 29.75
C LYS A 676 -12.72 -24.31 30.89
N ILE A 677 -12.56 -23.05 30.53
CA ILE A 677 -12.48 -21.91 31.44
C ILE A 677 -13.77 -21.11 31.32
N ASN A 678 -14.43 -20.90 32.45
CA ASN A 678 -15.52 -19.94 32.55
C ASN A 678 -14.96 -18.62 33.11
N ILE A 679 -15.13 -17.55 32.34
CA ILE A 679 -14.74 -16.19 32.75
C ILE A 679 -16.02 -15.37 32.90
N ASN A 680 -16.30 -14.90 34.10
CA ASN A 680 -17.35 -13.93 34.35
C ASN A 680 -16.83 -12.52 34.09
N CYS A 681 -17.23 -11.93 32.97
CA CYS A 681 -16.79 -10.60 32.56
C CYS A 681 -17.26 -9.47 33.50
N THR A 682 -18.18 -9.72 34.43
CA THR A 682 -18.56 -8.71 35.44
C THR A 682 -17.64 -8.69 36.66
N SER A 683 -16.64 -9.58 36.73
CA SER A 683 -15.80 -9.73 37.93
C SER A 683 -14.61 -8.76 38.01
N TRP A 684 -14.33 -8.00 36.96
CA TRP A 684 -13.39 -6.90 36.97
C TRP A 684 -13.94 -5.70 36.20
N LYS A 685 -13.36 -4.53 36.43
CA LYS A 685 -13.69 -3.31 35.70
C LYS A 685 -12.53 -2.94 34.78
N PRO A 686 -12.70 -2.97 33.44
CA PRO A 686 -11.68 -2.50 32.51
C PRO A 686 -11.35 -1.01 32.75
N PRO A 687 -10.08 -0.60 32.57
CA PRO A 687 -9.70 0.80 32.51
C PRO A 687 -10.54 1.61 31.49
N GLU A 688 -10.69 2.91 31.75
CA GLU A 688 -11.58 3.79 30.97
C GLU A 688 -11.25 3.85 29.46
N ILE A 689 -9.99 3.64 29.08
CA ILE A 689 -9.60 3.58 27.67
C ILE A 689 -10.32 2.44 26.92
N PHE A 690 -10.56 1.29 27.55
CA PHE A 690 -11.29 0.20 26.90
C PHE A 690 -12.79 0.51 26.79
N GLN A 691 -13.36 1.20 27.79
CA GLN A 691 -14.73 1.71 27.73
C GLN A 691 -14.88 2.70 26.58
N TRP A 692 -13.88 3.55 26.37
CA TRP A 692 -13.83 4.49 25.27
C TRP A 692 -13.67 3.80 23.92
N ILE A 693 -12.76 2.84 23.77
CA ILE A 693 -12.61 2.08 22.51
C ILE A 693 -13.92 1.34 22.17
N ALA A 694 -14.57 0.71 23.14
CA ALA A 694 -15.83 0.02 22.92
C ALA A 694 -16.94 1.01 22.49
N SER A 695 -17.08 2.14 23.18
CA SER A 695 -18.13 3.13 22.92
C SER A 695 -17.90 3.98 21.66
N ALA A 696 -16.67 4.44 21.43
CA ALA A 696 -16.27 5.26 20.29
C ALA A 696 -15.93 4.45 19.03
N GLY A 697 -15.44 3.23 19.21
CA GLY A 697 -14.84 2.38 18.18
C GLY A 697 -15.71 1.28 17.61
N PRO A 698 -17.02 1.44 17.75
CA PRO A 698 -17.98 0.36 18.06
C PRO A 698 -17.45 -1.07 17.99
N VAL A 699 -16.50 -1.39 18.85
CA VAL A 699 -15.94 -2.73 18.90
C VAL A 699 -16.84 -3.55 19.81
N ASN A 700 -17.53 -4.57 19.26
CA ASN A 700 -18.39 -5.43 20.07
C ASN A 700 -17.57 -6.14 21.18
N SER A 701 -18.23 -6.60 22.23
CA SER A 701 -17.53 -7.06 23.44
C SER A 701 -16.67 -8.31 23.20
N ILE A 702 -17.07 -9.18 22.27
CA ILE A 702 -16.28 -10.35 21.89
C ILE A 702 -15.01 -9.92 21.14
N GLU A 703 -15.13 -9.00 20.19
CA GLU A 703 -13.97 -8.47 19.46
C GLU A 703 -13.03 -7.73 20.40
N MET A 704 -13.56 -6.92 21.33
CA MET A 704 -12.75 -6.29 22.38
C MET A 704 -11.94 -7.31 23.17
N LEU A 705 -12.57 -8.41 23.60
CA LEU A 705 -11.95 -9.48 24.38
C LEU A 705 -11.02 -10.39 23.55
N LYS A 706 -11.14 -10.39 22.22
CA LYS A 706 -10.23 -11.07 21.28
C LYS A 706 -9.05 -10.20 20.87
N THR A 707 -9.22 -8.89 20.77
CA THR A 707 -8.15 -8.00 20.31
C THR A 707 -7.29 -7.52 21.47
N PHE A 708 -7.94 -7.15 22.59
CA PHE A 708 -7.31 -6.45 23.70
C PHE A 708 -7.30 -7.27 24.98
N ASN A 709 -6.37 -6.92 25.86
CA ASN A 709 -6.25 -7.47 27.21
C ASN A 709 -7.36 -6.98 28.17
N CYS A 710 -8.09 -5.93 27.81
CA CYS A 710 -9.26 -5.42 28.52
C CYS A 710 -9.05 -5.20 30.04
N GLY A 711 -7.83 -4.84 30.44
CA GLY A 711 -7.45 -4.59 31.84
C GLY A 711 -6.84 -5.79 32.57
N ILE A 712 -6.77 -6.98 31.96
CA ILE A 712 -6.12 -8.16 32.54
C ILE A 712 -4.83 -8.43 31.78
N GLY A 713 -3.67 -8.31 32.44
CA GLY A 713 -2.38 -8.53 31.77
C GLY A 713 -1.83 -9.96 31.89
N LEU A 714 -2.14 -10.66 32.98
CA LEU A 714 -1.72 -12.05 33.21
C LEU A 714 -2.87 -12.85 33.81
N MET A 715 -3.04 -14.10 33.39
CA MET A 715 -4.04 -15.02 33.91
C MET A 715 -3.37 -16.25 34.52
N LEU A 716 -3.81 -16.67 35.71
CA LEU A 716 -3.33 -17.84 36.43
C LEU A 716 -4.49 -18.81 36.70
N ILE A 717 -4.24 -20.12 36.60
CA ILE A 717 -5.11 -21.15 37.15
C ILE A 717 -4.47 -21.68 38.42
N VAL A 718 -5.23 -21.68 39.52
CA VAL A 718 -4.75 -22.12 40.84
C VAL A 718 -5.70 -23.13 41.47
N PRO A 719 -5.22 -24.04 42.32
CA PRO A 719 -6.09 -24.95 43.04
C PRO A 719 -7.12 -24.20 43.87
N LYS A 720 -8.38 -24.65 43.88
CA LYS A 720 -9.44 -24.04 44.71
C LYS A 720 -9.03 -23.91 46.18
N SER A 721 -8.34 -24.91 46.72
CA SER A 721 -7.83 -24.94 48.10
C SER A 721 -6.75 -23.91 48.41
N ALA A 722 -5.97 -23.47 47.40
CA ALA A 722 -4.88 -22.51 47.56
C ALA A 722 -5.26 -21.07 47.18
N SER A 723 -6.41 -20.88 46.52
CA SER A 723 -6.86 -19.60 45.97
C SER A 723 -6.83 -18.44 46.98
N ASN A 724 -7.39 -18.61 48.19
CA ASN A 724 -7.42 -17.58 49.23
C ASN A 724 -6.02 -17.15 49.69
N GLN A 725 -5.08 -18.10 49.77
CA GLN A 725 -3.70 -17.82 50.16
C GLN A 725 -2.99 -17.02 49.06
N ILE A 726 -3.20 -17.36 47.79
CA ILE A 726 -2.60 -16.67 46.63
C ILE A 726 -3.18 -15.26 46.48
N LEU A 727 -4.49 -15.09 46.64
CA LEU A 727 -5.14 -13.78 46.65
C LEU A 727 -4.65 -12.91 47.81
N LYS A 728 -4.36 -13.49 48.98
CA LYS A 728 -3.72 -12.77 50.09
C LYS A 728 -2.29 -12.37 49.72
N TYR A 729 -1.49 -13.27 49.15
CA TYR A 729 -0.12 -12.99 48.74
C TYR A 729 -0.04 -11.78 47.79
N PHE A 730 -0.92 -11.70 46.78
CA PHE A 730 -0.93 -10.54 45.88
C PHE A 730 -1.39 -9.25 46.57
N ARG A 731 -2.40 -9.32 47.45
CA ARG A 731 -2.83 -8.15 48.26
C ARG A 731 -1.72 -7.64 49.17
N ASP A 732 -0.94 -8.54 49.79
CA ASP A 732 0.19 -8.18 50.65
C ASP A 732 1.34 -7.51 49.86
N LEU A 733 1.37 -7.68 48.53
CA LEU A 733 2.30 -7.03 47.60
C LEU A 733 1.72 -5.78 46.91
N ASP A 734 0.52 -5.34 47.29
CA ASP A 734 -0.24 -4.26 46.63
C ASP A 734 -0.47 -4.52 45.12
N GLU A 735 -0.62 -5.79 44.76
CA GLU A 735 -0.93 -6.21 43.40
C GLU A 735 -2.44 -6.29 43.19
N ALA A 736 -2.96 -5.57 42.19
CA ALA A 736 -4.37 -5.59 41.84
C ALA A 736 -4.72 -6.88 41.09
N VAL A 737 -5.61 -7.66 41.70
CA VAL A 737 -5.97 -9.02 41.28
C VAL A 737 -7.48 -9.22 41.37
N SER A 738 -8.05 -9.92 40.39
CA SER A 738 -9.48 -10.27 40.33
C SER A 738 -9.67 -11.77 40.14
N VAL A 739 -10.71 -12.35 40.75
CA VAL A 739 -11.14 -13.71 40.45
C VAL A 739 -12.01 -13.65 39.20
N LEU A 740 -11.53 -14.21 38.09
CA LEU A 740 -12.21 -14.16 36.80
C LEU A 740 -13.31 -15.22 36.69
N GLY A 741 -13.10 -16.37 37.32
CA GLY A 741 -14.05 -17.48 37.31
C GLY A 741 -13.38 -18.79 37.69
N ASN A 742 -13.79 -19.88 37.03
CA ASN A 742 -13.41 -21.25 37.39
C ASN A 742 -13.23 -22.15 36.17
N VAL A 743 -12.59 -23.30 36.40
CA VAL A 743 -12.46 -24.39 35.43
C VAL A 743 -13.65 -25.34 35.54
N GLU A 744 -14.14 -25.84 34.41
CA GLU A 744 -15.20 -26.86 34.32
C GLU A 744 -14.88 -27.92 33.26
N TYR A 745 -15.60 -29.05 33.30
CA TYR A 745 -15.57 -30.01 32.20
C TYR A 745 -16.35 -29.49 30.98
N ARG A 746 -15.89 -29.86 29.79
CA ARG A 746 -16.56 -29.58 28.52
C ARG A 746 -16.86 -30.87 27.76
N SER A 747 -17.93 -30.86 26.98
CA SER A 747 -18.15 -31.88 25.95
C SER A 747 -17.24 -31.63 24.73
N GLU A 748 -17.01 -32.65 23.89
CA GLU A 748 -16.10 -32.55 22.73
C GLU A 748 -16.49 -31.47 21.71
N LYS A 749 -17.75 -31.01 21.72
CA LYS A 749 -18.27 -29.98 20.82
C LYS A 749 -18.25 -28.57 21.41
N GLU A 750 -17.91 -28.41 22.68
CA GLU A 750 -17.89 -27.12 23.38
C GLU A 750 -16.55 -26.39 23.25
N SER A 751 -16.61 -25.06 23.19
CA SER A 751 -15.44 -24.17 23.26
C SER A 751 -14.65 -24.38 24.56
N GLN A 752 -13.31 -24.19 24.50
CA GLN A 752 -12.44 -24.22 25.70
C GLN A 752 -12.60 -22.98 26.58
N ILE A 753 -13.25 -21.94 26.07
CA ILE A 753 -13.55 -20.73 26.81
C ILE A 753 -15.02 -20.40 26.66
N ASN A 754 -15.60 -20.06 27.80
CA ASN A 754 -16.94 -19.53 27.92
C ASN A 754 -16.86 -18.16 28.62
N LEU A 755 -17.32 -17.13 27.93
CA LEU A 755 -17.39 -15.76 28.45
C LEU A 755 -18.81 -15.51 28.95
N ILE A 756 -18.96 -15.30 30.26
CA ILE A 756 -20.24 -15.10 30.92
C ILE A 756 -20.45 -13.59 31.11
N ASN A 757 -21.63 -13.08 30.73
CA ASN A 757 -22.03 -11.68 30.87
C ASN A 757 -21.10 -10.68 30.14
N HIS A 758 -20.49 -11.08 29.03
CA HIS A 758 -19.53 -10.25 28.29
C HIS A 758 -20.16 -8.99 27.69
N GLU A 759 -21.45 -9.02 27.38
CA GLU A 759 -22.27 -7.90 26.93
C GLU A 759 -22.37 -6.76 27.97
N ASN A 760 -22.15 -7.06 29.26
CA ASN A 760 -22.22 -6.09 30.35
C ASN A 760 -20.84 -5.53 30.75
N LEU A 761 -19.76 -5.96 30.10
CA LEU A 761 -18.39 -5.52 30.41
C LEU A 761 -18.13 -4.06 30.03
N PHE A 762 -18.78 -3.58 28.96
CA PHE A 762 -18.58 -2.24 28.42
C PHE A 762 -19.87 -1.43 28.41
N ASP A 763 -19.80 -0.18 28.83
CA ASP A 763 -20.88 0.79 28.69
C ASP A 763 -20.76 1.54 27.35
N TYR A 764 -21.40 0.99 26.33
CA TYR A 764 -21.43 1.56 24.99
C TYR A 764 -22.08 2.95 24.93
N SER A 765 -22.87 3.33 25.95
CA SER A 765 -23.56 4.62 26.00
C SER A 765 -22.70 5.74 26.60
N LYS A 766 -21.64 5.39 27.34
CA LYS A 766 -20.88 6.32 28.19
C LYS A 766 -20.25 7.50 27.44
N TYR A 767 -19.65 7.25 26.28
CA TYR A 767 -18.93 8.26 25.50
C TYR A 767 -19.70 8.68 24.24
N ARG A 768 -21.02 8.46 24.25
CA ARG A 768 -21.89 8.69 23.11
C ARG A 768 -21.86 10.13 22.60
N SER A 769 -21.76 11.13 23.48
CA SER A 769 -21.70 12.56 23.08
C SER A 769 -20.47 12.94 22.26
N GLN A 770 -19.43 12.10 22.22
CA GLN A 770 -18.19 12.33 21.47
C GLN A 770 -18.21 11.71 20.08
N LEU A 771 -19.18 10.84 19.79
CA LEU A 771 -19.35 10.30 18.44
C LEU A 771 -19.75 11.42 17.49
N ARG A 772 -19.33 11.31 16.22
CA ARG A 772 -19.71 12.25 15.16
C ARG A 772 -21.24 12.39 15.08
N LYS A 773 -21.70 13.60 14.71
CA LYS A 773 -23.12 13.78 14.39
C LYS A 773 -23.41 13.22 13.00
N VAL A 774 -24.43 12.38 12.91
CA VAL A 774 -25.00 11.86 11.66
C VAL A 774 -25.91 12.93 11.08
N ARG A 775 -25.70 13.24 9.81
CA ARG A 775 -26.46 14.25 9.09
C ARG A 775 -27.79 13.67 8.59
N VAL A 776 -28.90 14.13 9.15
CA VAL A 776 -30.23 13.60 8.88
C VAL A 776 -31.07 14.61 8.10
N ALA A 777 -31.74 14.14 7.04
CA ALA A 777 -32.79 14.89 6.36
C ALA A 777 -34.17 14.46 6.86
N LEU A 778 -35.06 15.41 7.12
CA LEU A 778 -36.44 15.14 7.52
C LEU A 778 -37.38 15.37 6.35
N LEU A 779 -38.19 14.37 6.01
CA LEU A 779 -39.29 14.54 5.05
C LEU A 779 -40.60 14.69 5.82
N ILE A 780 -41.41 15.70 5.49
CA ILE A 780 -42.67 16.03 6.18
C ILE A 780 -43.82 16.33 5.21
N SER A 781 -45.08 16.09 5.63
CA SER A 781 -46.28 16.37 4.83
C SER A 781 -47.31 17.31 5.48
N GLY A 782 -47.02 17.85 6.68
CA GLY A 782 -48.01 18.59 7.49
C GLY A 782 -47.41 19.54 8.53
N ARG A 783 -48.05 19.63 9.72
CA ARG A 783 -47.71 20.62 10.78
C ARG A 783 -46.30 20.44 11.39
N GLY A 784 -45.71 19.26 11.32
CA GLY A 784 -44.32 19.03 11.70
C GLY A 784 -44.04 18.87 13.20
N THR A 785 -45.02 18.46 14.02
CA THR A 785 -44.84 18.27 15.48
C THR A 785 -43.74 17.26 15.84
N ASN A 786 -43.59 16.17 15.07
CA ASN A 786 -42.49 15.21 15.25
C ASN A 786 -41.15 15.81 14.80
N MET A 787 -41.15 16.49 13.66
CA MET A 787 -39.97 17.18 13.13
C MET A 787 -39.43 18.21 14.13
N GLN A 788 -40.30 18.99 14.77
CA GLN A 788 -39.90 19.97 15.78
C GLN A 788 -39.14 19.32 16.94
N LYS A 789 -39.67 18.23 17.51
CA LYS A 789 -39.00 17.48 18.58
C LYS A 789 -37.65 16.89 18.13
N LEU A 790 -37.56 16.42 16.89
CA LEU A 790 -36.31 15.91 16.32
C LEU A 790 -35.26 17.03 16.15
N ILE A 791 -35.68 18.23 15.69
CA ILE A 791 -34.78 19.38 15.61
C ILE A 791 -34.35 19.84 17.01
N GLU A 792 -35.27 19.94 17.98
CA GLU A 792 -34.95 20.26 19.38
C GLU A 792 -33.91 19.27 19.94
N ARG A 793 -34.13 17.97 19.75
CA ARG A 793 -33.19 16.93 20.20
C ARG A 793 -31.83 17.05 19.50
N SER A 794 -31.81 17.32 18.19
CA SER A 794 -30.56 17.45 17.41
C SER A 794 -29.62 18.56 17.91
N LYS A 795 -30.19 19.59 18.53
CA LYS A 795 -29.49 20.73 19.10
C LYS A 795 -28.91 20.47 20.50
N CYS A 796 -29.31 19.39 21.18
CA CYS A 796 -28.68 19.00 22.44
C CYS A 796 -27.21 18.60 22.21
N SER A 797 -26.35 18.87 23.19
CA SER A 797 -24.92 18.57 23.12
C SER A 797 -24.61 17.08 23.11
N ASP A 798 -25.49 16.25 23.66
CA ASP A 798 -25.41 14.78 23.71
C ASP A 798 -26.04 14.09 22.50
N SER A 799 -26.54 14.85 21.52
CA SER A 799 -27.16 14.29 20.31
C SER A 799 -26.13 13.98 19.23
N ASN A 800 -26.14 12.75 18.74
CA ASN A 800 -25.40 12.30 17.54
C ASN A 800 -26.16 12.56 16.25
N CYS A 801 -27.18 13.41 16.28
CA CYS A 801 -28.00 13.76 15.14
C CYS A 801 -27.83 15.25 14.82
N GLU A 802 -27.57 15.57 13.56
CA GLU A 802 -27.63 16.91 13.00
C GLU A 802 -28.71 16.93 11.92
N ILE A 803 -29.78 17.71 12.11
CA ILE A 803 -30.79 17.89 11.05
C ILE A 803 -30.26 18.90 10.04
N VAL A 804 -29.96 18.44 8.82
CA VAL A 804 -29.33 19.27 7.78
C VAL A 804 -30.33 19.88 6.80
N VAL A 805 -31.48 19.24 6.58
CA VAL A 805 -32.55 19.77 5.72
C VAL A 805 -33.91 19.20 6.10
N VAL A 806 -34.96 20.01 5.98
CA VAL A 806 -36.36 19.58 6.03
C VAL A 806 -36.99 19.73 4.64
N ILE A 807 -37.48 18.64 4.07
CA ILE A 807 -38.08 18.56 2.74
C ILE A 807 -39.59 18.35 2.89
N SER A 808 -40.40 19.11 2.16
CA SER A 808 -41.84 18.87 2.06
C SER A 808 -42.34 18.86 0.63
N ASN A 809 -43.39 18.07 0.41
CA ASN A 809 -44.16 18.04 -0.82
C ASN A 809 -45.27 19.11 -0.89
N LYS A 810 -45.45 19.90 0.16
CA LYS A 810 -46.41 21.01 0.24
C LYS A 810 -45.68 22.30 0.51
N SER A 811 -45.88 23.31 -0.34
CA SER A 811 -45.20 24.60 -0.24
C SER A 811 -45.68 25.42 0.95
N ASP A 812 -46.91 25.17 1.39
CA ASP A 812 -47.61 25.82 2.52
C ASP A 812 -47.54 25.00 3.82
N ALA A 813 -46.71 23.96 3.89
CA ALA A 813 -46.56 23.18 5.11
C ALA A 813 -46.04 24.06 6.26
N LEU A 814 -46.86 24.21 7.31
CA LEU A 814 -46.48 24.91 8.53
C LEU A 814 -45.15 24.40 9.12
N GLY A 815 -44.84 23.11 8.94
CA GLY A 815 -43.57 22.54 9.38
C GLY A 815 -42.34 23.13 8.67
N LEU A 816 -42.43 23.57 7.41
CA LEU A 816 -41.31 24.26 6.74
C LEU A 816 -41.04 25.63 7.42
N GLN A 817 -42.09 26.37 7.76
CA GLN A 817 -41.94 27.65 8.46
C GLN A 817 -41.29 27.46 9.84
N ILE A 818 -41.75 26.46 10.61
CA ILE A 818 -41.20 26.12 11.93
C ILE A 818 -39.72 25.71 11.81
N ALA A 819 -39.37 24.82 10.87
CA ALA A 819 -37.99 24.39 10.68
C ALA A 819 -37.05 25.55 10.33
N SER A 820 -37.50 26.48 9.48
CA SER A 820 -36.75 27.68 9.12
C SER A 820 -36.55 28.61 10.32
N GLN A 821 -37.58 28.82 11.15
CA GLN A 821 -37.46 29.59 12.41
C GLN A 821 -36.50 28.94 13.41
N MET A 822 -36.40 27.61 13.38
CA MET A 822 -35.43 26.86 14.18
C MET A 822 -34.04 26.83 13.54
N GLY A 823 -33.79 27.54 12.44
CA GLY A 823 -32.46 27.65 11.82
C GLY A 823 -32.02 26.43 11.02
N VAL A 824 -32.96 25.58 10.58
CA VAL A 824 -32.68 24.42 9.72
C VAL A 824 -33.05 24.76 8.27
N ALA A 825 -32.24 24.31 7.30
CA ALA A 825 -32.51 24.53 5.89
C ALA A 825 -33.80 23.82 5.45
N THR A 826 -34.59 24.45 4.57
CA THR A 826 -35.89 23.92 4.14
C THR A 826 -35.99 23.87 2.62
N LYS A 827 -36.58 22.80 2.08
CA LYS A 827 -36.83 22.66 0.64
C LYS A 827 -38.25 22.18 0.36
N PHE A 828 -38.86 22.81 -0.65
CA PHE A 828 -40.12 22.38 -1.23
C PHE A 828 -39.83 21.60 -2.52
N ILE A 829 -40.33 20.37 -2.60
CA ILE A 829 -40.22 19.50 -3.78
C ILE A 829 -41.61 18.92 -4.07
N PRO A 830 -42.36 19.45 -5.06
CA PRO A 830 -43.72 19.00 -5.33
C PRO A 830 -43.76 17.54 -5.78
N HIS A 831 -44.90 16.88 -5.56
CA HIS A 831 -45.15 15.57 -6.17
C HIS A 831 -45.30 15.71 -7.70
N THR A 832 -44.44 15.05 -8.44
CA THR A 832 -44.51 14.91 -9.89
C THR A 832 -45.44 13.75 -10.27
N LYS A 833 -46.06 13.82 -11.47
CA LYS A 833 -46.88 12.71 -12.01
C LYS A 833 -46.05 11.48 -12.37
N ASP A 834 -44.79 11.70 -12.72
CA ASP A 834 -43.78 10.66 -12.92
C ASP A 834 -43.00 10.44 -11.61
N ARG A 835 -43.03 9.21 -11.11
CA ARG A 835 -42.45 8.84 -9.80
C ARG A 835 -40.93 8.99 -9.81
N VAL A 836 -40.29 8.61 -10.91
CA VAL A 836 -38.83 8.55 -11.03
C VAL A 836 -38.21 9.96 -11.05
N SER A 837 -38.81 10.91 -11.77
CA SER A 837 -38.34 12.31 -11.76
C SER A 837 -38.49 12.99 -10.39
N GLY A 838 -39.56 12.70 -9.65
CA GLY A 838 -39.77 13.27 -8.31
C GLY A 838 -38.78 12.74 -7.28
N GLU A 839 -38.43 11.45 -7.36
CA GLU A 839 -37.43 10.82 -6.50
C GLU A 839 -36.02 11.36 -6.78
N LYS A 840 -35.68 11.58 -8.07
CA LYS A 840 -34.40 12.19 -8.46
C LYS A 840 -34.18 13.59 -7.87
N GLU A 841 -35.20 14.43 -7.82
CA GLU A 841 -35.08 15.78 -7.23
C GLU A 841 -34.89 15.72 -5.70
N VAL A 842 -35.55 14.78 -5.02
CA VAL A 842 -35.31 14.53 -3.59
C VAL A 842 -33.87 14.06 -3.37
N VAL A 843 -33.39 13.08 -4.13
CA VAL A 843 -32.01 12.56 -4.04
C VAL A 843 -30.98 13.66 -4.30
N LYS A 844 -31.20 14.50 -5.32
CA LYS A 844 -30.33 15.65 -5.62
C LYS A 844 -30.26 16.63 -4.45
N CYS A 845 -31.40 16.91 -3.81
CA CYS A 845 -31.45 17.72 -2.61
C CYS A 845 -30.64 17.08 -1.47
N LEU A 846 -30.87 15.80 -1.18
CA LEU A 846 -30.17 15.08 -0.11
C LEU A 846 -28.65 15.06 -0.30
N LYS A 847 -28.18 14.80 -1.52
CA LYS A 847 -26.75 14.88 -1.89
C LYS A 847 -26.18 16.28 -1.68
N SER A 848 -26.91 17.33 -2.05
CA SER A 848 -26.44 18.72 -1.88
C SER A 848 -26.25 19.12 -0.40
N TYR A 849 -27.05 18.54 0.50
CA TYR A 849 -26.95 18.77 1.95
C TYR A 849 -26.09 17.70 2.66
N LYS A 850 -25.47 16.77 1.92
CA LYS A 850 -24.68 15.66 2.46
C LYS A 850 -25.46 14.90 3.55
N ALA A 851 -26.74 14.61 3.30
CA ALA A 851 -27.54 13.82 4.22
C ALA A 851 -27.10 12.35 4.17
N GLU A 852 -26.88 11.75 5.34
CA GLU A 852 -26.48 10.35 5.52
C GLU A 852 -27.68 9.45 5.80
N MET A 853 -28.75 10.02 6.38
CA MET A 853 -30.00 9.30 6.66
C MET A 853 -31.21 10.18 6.34
N ILE A 854 -32.31 9.54 5.93
CA ILE A 854 -33.63 10.16 5.88
C ILE A 854 -34.45 9.69 7.08
N CYS A 855 -35.16 10.61 7.73
CA CYS A 855 -36.26 10.27 8.61
C CYS A 855 -37.58 10.79 8.02
N LEU A 856 -38.51 9.87 7.76
CA LEU A 856 -39.85 10.18 7.29
C LEU A 856 -40.71 10.64 8.48
N ALA A 857 -40.57 11.90 8.89
CA ALA A 857 -41.30 12.50 10.00
C ALA A 857 -42.76 12.87 9.61
N GLY A 858 -43.55 11.86 9.26
CA GLY A 858 -44.94 12.00 8.80
C GLY A 858 -45.06 12.33 7.31
N TYR A 859 -44.11 11.89 6.48
CA TYR A 859 -44.20 11.97 5.02
C TYR A 859 -44.97 10.77 4.47
N MET A 860 -46.29 10.92 4.33
CA MET A 860 -47.13 9.83 3.84
C MET A 860 -47.22 9.85 2.30
N ARG A 861 -46.71 8.80 1.66
CA ARG A 861 -47.18 8.35 0.34
C ARG A 861 -47.81 6.95 0.53
N MET A 862 -49.14 6.89 0.60
CA MET A 862 -50.03 5.71 0.57
C MET A 862 -49.82 4.58 1.64
N SER A 863 -50.79 4.48 2.57
CA SER A 863 -51.47 3.28 3.12
C SER A 863 -50.73 2.00 3.60
N ALA A 864 -49.40 1.86 3.66
CA ALA A 864 -48.74 0.57 3.97
C ALA A 864 -49.27 -0.19 5.21
N ILE A 865 -49.62 0.50 6.31
CA ILE A 865 -50.19 -0.12 7.53
C ILE A 865 -51.64 -0.59 7.28
N GLN A 866 -52.43 0.21 6.56
CA GLN A 866 -53.80 -0.10 6.19
C GLN A 866 -53.85 -1.24 5.17
N ASP A 867 -52.85 -1.32 4.27
CA ASP A 867 -52.71 -2.41 3.31
C ASP A 867 -52.32 -3.71 4.02
N ALA A 868 -51.42 -3.66 5.01
CA ALA A 868 -51.08 -4.82 5.85
C ALA A 868 -52.28 -5.35 6.64
N LEU A 869 -53.12 -4.46 7.18
CA LEU A 869 -54.38 -4.84 7.84
C LEU A 869 -55.40 -5.42 6.85
N SER A 870 -55.55 -4.80 5.68
CA SER A 870 -56.52 -5.23 4.66
C SER A 870 -56.13 -6.56 4.01
N PHE A 871 -54.82 -6.82 3.89
CA PHE A 871 -54.27 -8.08 3.38
C PHE A 871 -54.29 -9.21 4.43
N GLY A 872 -54.49 -8.89 5.71
CA GLY A 872 -54.48 -9.86 6.81
C GLY A 872 -53.08 -10.37 7.18
N ALA A 873 -52.05 -9.53 7.04
CA ALA A 873 -50.69 -9.87 7.46
C ALA A 873 -50.62 -10.18 8.97
N LYS A 874 -49.76 -11.12 9.37
CA LYS A 874 -49.55 -11.49 10.79
C LYS A 874 -48.47 -10.65 11.48
N VAL A 875 -47.55 -10.12 10.69
CA VAL A 875 -46.40 -9.34 11.14
C VAL A 875 -46.22 -8.16 10.18
N THR A 876 -45.92 -7.01 10.74
CA THR A 876 -45.45 -5.81 10.04
C THR A 876 -44.21 -5.29 10.78
N GLY A 877 -43.76 -4.07 10.56
CA GLY A 877 -42.58 -3.56 11.26
C GLY A 877 -42.13 -2.19 10.80
N CYS A 878 -40.98 -1.79 11.31
CA CYS A 878 -40.27 -0.60 10.88
C CYS A 878 -38.85 -0.98 10.45
N THR A 879 -38.38 -0.33 9.38
CA THR A 879 -37.06 -0.52 8.80
C THR A 879 -36.34 0.82 8.80
N VAL A 880 -35.05 0.80 9.13
CA VAL A 880 -34.12 1.91 8.91
C VAL A 880 -33.11 1.44 7.87
N HIS A 881 -32.91 2.22 6.82
CA HIS A 881 -32.05 1.88 5.70
C HIS A 881 -31.28 3.10 5.19
N PHE A 882 -30.19 2.84 4.47
CA PHE A 882 -29.45 3.89 3.77
C PHE A 882 -30.28 4.49 2.64
N VAL A 883 -29.88 5.70 2.25
CA VAL A 883 -30.50 6.41 1.15
C VAL A 883 -29.66 6.17 -0.09
N ASP A 884 -30.23 5.55 -1.11
CA ASP A 884 -29.62 5.45 -2.42
C ASP A 884 -30.39 6.31 -3.44
N GLU A 885 -30.26 6.00 -4.72
CA GLU A 885 -30.94 6.69 -5.81
C GLU A 885 -32.46 6.46 -5.85
N PHE A 886 -32.99 5.56 -5.02
CA PHE A 886 -34.41 5.23 -4.90
C PHE A 886 -34.88 5.33 -3.44
N ILE A 887 -36.14 5.71 -3.23
CA ILE A 887 -36.73 5.72 -1.89
C ILE A 887 -37.07 4.28 -1.49
N ASP A 888 -36.68 3.87 -0.29
CA ASP A 888 -36.93 2.53 0.29
C ASP A 888 -36.19 1.36 -0.39
N HIS A 889 -35.07 1.65 -1.06
CA HIS A 889 -34.24 0.64 -1.74
C HIS A 889 -32.84 0.44 -1.13
N GLY A 890 -32.31 1.44 -0.43
CA GLY A 890 -30.95 1.34 0.12
C GLY A 890 -30.80 0.27 1.20
N ASP A 891 -29.55 -0.08 1.51
CA ASP A 891 -29.25 -1.20 2.41
C ASP A 891 -29.85 -1.02 3.80
N ILE A 892 -30.43 -2.10 4.33
CA ILE A 892 -31.06 -2.10 5.65
C ILE A 892 -30.00 -1.92 6.73
N ILE A 893 -30.16 -0.86 7.53
CA ILE A 893 -29.34 -0.55 8.70
C ILE A 893 -29.88 -1.28 9.94
N ALA A 894 -31.20 -1.37 10.10
CA ALA A 894 -31.86 -2.09 11.19
C ALA A 894 -33.32 -2.39 10.84
N GLN A 895 -33.88 -3.49 11.35
CA GLN A 895 -35.30 -3.81 11.20
C GLN A 895 -35.90 -4.33 12.52
N ARG A 896 -37.15 -3.96 12.83
CA ARG A 896 -37.90 -4.51 13.98
C ARG A 896 -39.26 -5.01 13.53
N ALA A 897 -39.55 -6.26 13.88
CA ALA A 897 -40.84 -6.89 13.62
C ALA A 897 -41.89 -6.53 14.68
N VAL A 898 -43.11 -6.25 14.24
CA VAL A 898 -44.26 -5.92 15.07
C VAL A 898 -45.41 -6.88 14.74
N PRO A 899 -45.87 -7.69 15.70
CA PRO A 899 -47.00 -8.59 15.48
C PRO A 899 -48.33 -7.81 15.36
N ILE A 900 -49.14 -8.19 14.37
CA ILE A 900 -50.50 -7.70 14.16
C ILE A 900 -51.46 -8.56 14.99
N LYS A 901 -52.21 -7.94 15.91
CA LYS A 901 -53.18 -8.63 16.77
C LYS A 901 -54.54 -8.70 16.10
N GLN A 902 -55.33 -9.72 16.47
CA GLN A 902 -56.62 -10.05 15.87
C GLN A 902 -57.71 -8.95 15.97
N ARG A 903 -57.52 -7.96 16.86
CA ARG A 903 -58.42 -6.80 17.06
C ARG A 903 -57.69 -5.46 16.82
N ASP A 904 -56.54 -5.47 16.16
CA ASP A 904 -55.83 -4.24 15.89
C ASP A 904 -56.64 -3.36 14.91
N THR A 905 -56.87 -2.11 15.31
CA THR A 905 -57.32 -1.05 14.41
C THR A 905 -56.09 -0.40 13.77
N LEU A 906 -56.30 0.42 12.73
CA LEU A 906 -55.24 1.22 12.14
C LEU A 906 -54.46 2.00 13.20
N GLU A 907 -55.17 2.62 14.15
CA GLU A 907 -54.58 3.43 15.22
C GLU A 907 -53.79 2.59 16.24
N THR A 908 -54.30 1.42 16.65
CA THR A 908 -53.60 0.60 17.66
C THR A 908 -52.37 -0.09 17.09
N LEU A 909 -52.40 -0.48 15.81
CA LEU A 909 -51.23 -1.02 15.13
C LEU A 909 -50.18 0.06 14.86
N GLN A 910 -50.60 1.23 14.36
CA GLN A 910 -49.71 2.36 14.11
C GLN A 910 -48.99 2.81 15.38
N LYS A 911 -49.69 2.87 16.52
CA LYS A 911 -49.07 3.22 17.81
C LYS A 911 -47.97 2.22 18.22
N ARG A 912 -48.18 0.92 17.99
CA ARG A 912 -47.20 -0.12 18.34
C ARG A 912 -45.98 -0.11 17.42
N ILE A 913 -46.18 0.16 16.13
CA ILE A 913 -45.06 0.38 15.19
C ILE A 913 -44.25 1.60 15.63
N GLN A 914 -44.92 2.69 15.99
CA GLN A 914 -44.28 3.91 16.46
C GLN A 914 -43.43 3.70 17.73
N GLU A 915 -43.87 2.82 18.65
CA GLU A 915 -43.06 2.43 19.82
C GLU A 915 -41.74 1.76 19.42
N GLN A 916 -41.73 0.91 18.38
CA GLN A 916 -40.50 0.31 17.86
C GLN A 916 -39.65 1.30 17.06
N GLU A 917 -40.26 2.22 16.31
CA GLU A 917 -39.56 3.30 15.61
C GLU A 917 -38.73 4.16 16.58
N HIS A 918 -39.29 4.45 17.77
CA HIS A 918 -38.60 5.21 18.81
C HIS A 918 -37.37 4.50 19.40
N ILE A 919 -37.26 3.18 19.25
CA ILE A 919 -36.13 2.37 19.73
C ILE A 919 -35.12 2.19 18.60
N ILE A 920 -35.58 1.70 17.45
CA ILE A 920 -34.72 1.31 16.33
C ILE A 920 -34.02 2.49 15.68
N PHE A 921 -34.66 3.67 15.61
CA PHE A 921 -34.08 4.82 14.95
C PHE A 921 -32.86 5.35 15.71
N PRO A 922 -32.90 5.55 17.04
CA PRO A 922 -31.70 5.82 17.82
C PRO A 922 -30.62 4.74 17.74
N GLU A 923 -30.97 3.45 17.69
CA GLU A 923 -30.00 2.35 17.53
C GLU A 923 -29.29 2.43 16.17
N ALA A 924 -30.04 2.55 15.07
CA ALA A 924 -29.48 2.70 13.73
C ALA A 924 -28.60 3.95 13.59
N MET A 925 -29.03 5.07 14.18
CA MET A 925 -28.25 6.31 14.23
C MET A 925 -26.91 6.14 14.96
N ILE A 926 -26.88 5.37 16.05
CA ILE A 926 -25.63 5.03 16.74
C ILE A 926 -24.75 4.22 15.81
N SER A 927 -25.28 3.17 15.17
CA SER A 927 -24.51 2.31 14.26
C SER A 927 -23.89 3.08 13.09
N VAL A 928 -24.62 4.05 12.53
CA VAL A 928 -24.11 4.96 11.49
C VAL A 928 -23.07 5.92 12.04
N ALA A 929 -23.32 6.56 13.19
CA ALA A 929 -22.36 7.46 13.85
C ALA A 929 -21.03 6.76 14.13
N GLN A 930 -21.13 5.48 14.50
CA GLN A 930 -20.04 4.61 14.87
C GLN A 930 -19.33 3.97 13.65
N ASN A 931 -19.89 4.07 12.44
CA ASN A 931 -19.38 3.43 11.22
C ASN A 931 -19.21 1.90 11.35
N ILE A 932 -20.20 1.21 11.94
CA ILE A 932 -20.25 -0.26 12.13
C ILE A 932 -20.62 -1.00 10.84
N LEU A 933 -21.29 -0.34 9.92
CA LEU A 933 -22.02 -1.01 8.83
C LEU A 933 -21.01 -1.56 7.81
N LYS A 934 -20.95 -2.89 7.68
CA LYS A 934 -20.15 -3.60 6.67
C LYS A 934 -20.85 -3.54 5.31
N GLU A 935 -20.06 -3.42 4.23
CA GLU A 935 -20.53 -3.46 2.84
C GLU A 935 -21.10 -4.84 2.41
N ASP A 936 -20.91 -5.89 3.21
CA ASP A 936 -21.51 -7.20 2.97
C ASP A 936 -22.58 -7.48 4.03
N GLY A 937 -23.83 -7.54 3.58
CA GLY A 937 -25.01 -7.69 4.40
C GLY A 937 -24.98 -8.86 5.39
N TYR A 938 -25.71 -8.62 6.50
CA TYR A 938 -26.10 -9.53 7.57
C TYR A 938 -25.07 -9.81 8.67
N ASP A 939 -25.16 -8.99 9.72
CA ASP A 939 -25.60 -9.45 11.05
C ASP A 939 -26.34 -8.28 11.71
N LEU A 940 -27.65 -8.42 11.96
CA LEU A 940 -28.46 -7.41 12.64
C LEU A 940 -29.25 -8.04 13.79
N LEU A 941 -29.26 -7.30 14.91
CA LEU A 941 -30.03 -7.50 16.15
C LEU A 941 -31.53 -7.81 15.96
#